data_AF-K0JLF4-F1
#
_entry.id   AF-K0JLF4-F1
#
_cell.length_a   1.000
_cell.length_b   1.000
_cell.length_c   1.000
_cell.angle_alpha   90.00
_cell.angle_beta   90.00
_cell.angle_gamma   90.00
#
_symmetry.space_group_name_H-M   'P 1'
#
loop_
_entity.id
_entity.type
_entity.pdbx_description
1 polymer ?
#
loop_
_entity_poly.entity_id
_entity_poly.type
_entity_poly.pdbx_seq_one_letter_code
_entity_poly.pdbx_strand_id
1 'polypeptide(L)'
;MKKIQIILILLAISLFFSSCARRFSPMYYYNKKASSSNSESDSTPSDIAGDEDIPPDQDPFINGEWNDINYRFDGNKILDFLFGASFDGNNVPIYKFYKKDAKTWELQDTLTSEYYFNGSDDENKAQTYPINPANFYRYDYKNPLVEPTSGYNQSTRMGRFLFYRLQGKAVVVSLNNYLIAVDTHSKLVFAYAKITKTGEAVGQKYPTEFEAVELHGEKRKFYEYDPIGFMSYDESKDSLTLTLYEEYQKEMAKDANAYFPQVHDASRSVAGYDNASSTGRSPYYMVAIEDIDPQTIMEQLKGKTYGIRDRLNLYTYKFSSNGLTLTLTIDHYYDGKIEKSYNCSKEVVGATSLKYGELTITGLGTYDKIKDGTREYILNYQDNGPSFVNRVAGKIYKAEDGNYEYKFSQDGNTIQYYQNGDFIKTYTFSAEYKDSDKAEYKEGGNKYWGLKLDNTKGSKDDTLYWSYGYSPIAGATSAISHYAGYLNVNIISGGFVENVKGKTYKFRDYSEYSLDNPLPYEYQTTGKSLTLYTYEFTANAQTLTVKEEIWGGETKTTIYKIKSSADKSAVYDSNGKTINLSLKYDNETLYNGEQPIGSTSFIDEGPIFLDRVKDNPTFKYNDNTYIFKDGGKTIEWNGNTWTLYRYDNESKYKNRAIYKYTEMWGLIPVPWYYGVELSGDNDSTIKSTPKGDNNTVQWWLLGDEAYRQK
;
A
#
# COMPACT_ATOMS: atom_id res chain seq x y z
N MET A 1 54.74 -42.09 -2.78
CA MET A 1 53.83 -41.12 -2.13
C MET A 1 52.51 -40.99 -2.90
N LYS A 2 51.76 -42.08 -3.10
CA LYS A 2 50.51 -42.09 -3.88
C LYS A 2 49.29 -42.63 -3.10
N LYS A 3 49.43 -42.89 -1.80
CA LYS A 3 48.33 -43.37 -0.93
C LYS A 3 47.80 -42.32 0.06
N ILE A 4 48.45 -41.16 0.18
CA ILE A 4 48.00 -40.04 1.03
C ILE A 4 47.13 -39.03 0.24
N GLN A 5 47.32 -38.93 -1.08
CA GLN A 5 46.54 -38.02 -1.94
C GLN A 5 45.10 -38.52 -2.21
N ILE A 6 44.83 -39.82 -2.10
CA ILE A 6 43.49 -40.39 -2.30
C ILE A 6 42.58 -40.17 -1.07
N ILE A 7 43.16 -40.15 0.13
CA ILE A 7 42.41 -39.91 1.39
C ILE A 7 42.04 -38.42 1.53
N LEU A 8 42.87 -37.51 1.04
CA LEU A 8 42.58 -36.07 1.03
C LEU A 8 41.55 -35.66 -0.03
N ILE A 9 41.47 -36.38 -1.16
CA ILE A 9 40.45 -36.13 -2.19
C ILE A 9 39.08 -36.69 -1.79
N LEU A 10 39.03 -37.80 -1.03
CA LEU A 10 37.78 -38.35 -0.49
C LEU A 10 37.18 -37.52 0.64
N LEU A 11 37.99 -36.76 1.39
CA LEU A 11 37.51 -35.83 2.43
C LEU A 11 36.98 -34.50 1.85
N ALA A 12 37.40 -34.13 0.64
CA ALA A 12 36.95 -32.91 -0.04
C ALA A 12 35.63 -33.08 -0.80
N ILE A 13 35.19 -34.33 -1.03
CA ILE A 13 33.93 -34.66 -1.74
C ILE A 13 32.77 -34.92 -0.77
N SER A 14 33.02 -35.08 0.54
CA SER A 14 31.98 -35.29 1.56
C SER A 14 31.37 -34.02 2.17
N LEU A 15 31.68 -32.83 1.63
CA LEU A 15 31.07 -31.56 2.08
C LEU A 15 30.24 -30.85 0.99
N PHE A 16 30.07 -31.48 -0.16
CA PHE A 16 29.10 -31.07 -1.17
C PHE A 16 28.06 -32.18 -1.37
N PHE A 17 26.80 -31.85 -1.08
CA PHE A 17 25.56 -32.61 -1.34
C PHE A 17 24.98 -33.52 -0.24
N SER A 18 24.35 -32.87 0.74
CA SER A 18 23.02 -33.23 1.28
C SER A 18 22.54 -32.01 2.09
N SER A 19 21.48 -31.28 1.79
CA SER A 19 20.17 -31.66 1.27
C SER A 19 19.45 -30.43 0.65
N CYS A 20 18.62 -30.67 -0.36
CA CYS A 20 17.64 -29.69 -0.85
C CYS A 20 16.34 -29.82 -0.04
N ALA A 21 15.74 -28.71 0.40
CA ALA A 21 14.36 -28.32 0.06
C ALA A 21 13.84 -27.11 0.88
N ARG A 22 13.43 -26.09 0.11
CA ARG A 22 12.23 -25.22 0.23
C ARG A 22 12.14 -24.13 1.32
N ARG A 23 12.08 -22.89 0.79
CA ARG A 23 11.14 -21.77 1.09
C ARG A 23 10.57 -21.70 2.51
N PHE A 24 11.00 -20.69 3.28
CA PHE A 24 10.15 -19.80 4.08
C PHE A 24 11.01 -18.65 4.65
N SER A 25 10.54 -17.40 4.58
CA SER A 25 11.10 -16.23 5.30
C SER A 25 10.64 -16.29 6.77
N PRO A 26 11.44 -15.80 7.73
CA PRO A 26 11.02 -14.59 8.44
C PRO A 26 12.15 -13.64 8.89
N MET A 27 11.76 -12.38 9.02
CA MET A 27 12.39 -11.32 9.82
C MET A 27 12.68 -11.70 11.27
N TYR A 28 13.50 -10.85 11.89
CA TYR A 28 13.53 -10.40 13.29
C TYR A 28 14.57 -11.00 14.26
N TYR A 29 15.33 -10.05 14.84
CA TYR A 29 16.23 -10.08 16.00
C TYR A 29 17.56 -10.85 15.88
N TYR A 30 18.68 -10.12 15.89
CA TYR A 30 19.57 -10.16 17.05
C TYR A 30 20.36 -8.86 17.26
N ASN A 31 20.26 -8.39 18.51
CA ASN A 31 20.85 -7.21 19.12
C ASN A 31 22.38 -7.31 19.29
N LYS A 32 23.02 -6.14 19.16
CA LYS A 32 23.94 -5.52 20.14
C LYS A 32 24.98 -6.43 20.81
N LYS A 33 26.25 -6.26 20.45
CA LYS A 33 27.37 -6.43 21.39
C LYS A 33 28.42 -5.33 21.23
N ALA A 34 28.62 -4.63 22.34
CA ALA A 34 29.83 -3.88 22.62
C ALA A 34 30.99 -4.85 22.89
N SER A 35 32.18 -4.55 22.38
CA SER A 35 33.43 -4.83 23.08
C SER A 35 34.56 -3.94 22.54
N SER A 36 35.08 -3.12 23.43
CA SER A 36 36.36 -2.43 23.31
C SER A 36 37.53 -3.41 23.42
N SER A 37 38.51 -3.31 22.53
CA SER A 37 39.90 -3.66 22.82
C SER A 37 40.83 -2.91 21.87
N ASN A 38 41.76 -2.14 22.46
CA ASN A 38 42.80 -1.37 21.78
C ASN A 38 43.91 -2.26 21.21
N SER A 39 44.35 -1.94 19.99
CA SER A 39 45.75 -2.01 19.55
C SER A 39 45.95 -1.16 18.28
N GLU A 40 47.15 -0.60 18.14
CA GLU A 40 47.56 0.54 17.30
C GLU A 40 47.58 0.34 15.76
N SER A 41 47.41 1.48 15.08
CA SER A 41 47.87 1.87 13.73
C SER A 41 47.41 1.07 12.50
N ASP A 42 46.22 1.38 12.02
CA ASP A 42 45.89 2.07 10.75
C ASP A 42 44.39 2.36 10.91
N SER A 43 43.87 3.53 10.52
CA SER A 43 42.47 3.89 10.82
C SER A 43 41.51 2.92 10.13
N THR A 44 41.09 1.87 10.84
CA THR A 44 40.08 0.92 10.35
C THR A 44 38.79 1.70 10.15
N PRO A 45 38.17 1.60 8.97
CA PRO A 45 36.90 2.27 8.71
C PRO A 45 35.85 1.90 9.76
N SER A 46 35.11 2.88 10.25
CA SER A 46 34.08 2.67 11.26
C SER A 46 32.79 2.13 10.64
N ASP A 47 32.08 1.25 11.34
CA ASP A 47 30.75 0.77 10.90
C ASP A 47 29.65 1.74 11.40
N ILE A 48 28.89 2.28 10.46
CA ILE A 48 27.80 3.23 10.71
C ILE A 48 26.51 2.60 10.19
N ALA A 49 25.44 2.69 10.99
CA ALA A 49 24.12 2.22 10.59
C ALA A 49 23.67 2.87 9.26
N GLY A 50 22.94 2.11 8.44
CA GLY A 50 22.40 2.56 7.16
C GLY A 50 21.35 3.67 7.28
N ASP A 51 20.60 3.87 6.21
CA ASP A 51 19.52 4.87 6.18
C ASP A 51 18.33 4.46 7.05
N GLU A 52 17.68 5.46 7.64
CA GLU A 52 16.42 5.27 8.38
C GLU A 52 15.24 5.08 7.42
N ASP A 53 14.24 4.30 7.83
CA ASP A 53 12.99 4.11 7.07
C ASP A 53 12.13 5.39 7.16
N ILE A 54 12.36 6.33 6.25
CA ILE A 54 11.59 7.57 6.13
C ILE A 54 10.44 7.37 5.13
N PRO A 55 9.20 7.81 5.43
CA PRO A 55 8.09 7.78 4.48
C PRO A 55 8.45 8.48 3.16
N PRO A 56 8.09 7.91 1.98
CA PRO A 56 8.53 8.45 0.69
C PRO A 56 8.13 9.90 0.41
N ASP A 57 7.05 10.40 1.01
CA ASP A 57 6.57 11.78 0.90
C ASP A 57 7.29 12.76 1.85
N GLN A 58 8.12 12.25 2.76
CA GLN A 58 8.94 13.02 3.69
C GLN A 58 10.44 12.88 3.41
N ASP A 59 10.83 11.96 2.51
CA ASP A 59 12.23 11.73 2.16
C ASP A 59 12.75 12.85 1.21
N PRO A 60 13.72 13.68 1.63
CA PRO A 60 14.31 14.73 0.79
C PRO A 60 15.17 14.17 -0.35
N PHE A 61 15.49 12.88 -0.36
CA PHE A 61 16.13 12.20 -1.49
C PHE A 61 15.12 11.80 -2.58
N ILE A 62 13.82 11.89 -2.28
CA ILE A 62 12.71 11.65 -3.22
C ILE A 62 12.03 12.97 -3.59
N ASN A 63 11.85 13.87 -2.62
CA ASN A 63 11.10 15.11 -2.79
C ASN A 63 12.05 16.30 -2.88
N GLY A 64 12.02 17.01 -4.02
CA GLY A 64 12.81 18.21 -4.27
C GLY A 64 13.45 18.23 -5.65
N GLU A 65 13.56 19.41 -6.26
CA GLU A 65 14.12 19.60 -7.61
C GLU A 65 15.61 19.20 -7.68
N TRP A 66 16.32 19.30 -6.55
CA TRP A 66 17.73 18.93 -6.42
C TRP A 66 18.02 17.44 -6.56
N ASN A 67 17.00 16.59 -6.65
CA ASN A 67 17.17 15.16 -6.87
C ASN A 67 17.28 14.78 -8.36
N ASP A 68 17.15 15.73 -9.28
CA ASP A 68 17.49 15.53 -10.69
C ASP A 68 19.01 15.69 -10.88
N ILE A 69 19.66 14.70 -11.50
CA ILE A 69 21.09 14.79 -11.82
C ILE A 69 21.42 15.99 -12.73
N ASN A 70 20.46 16.46 -13.51
CA ASN A 70 20.56 17.63 -14.39
C ASN A 70 20.17 18.94 -13.70
N TYR A 71 19.81 18.91 -12.41
CA TYR A 71 19.52 20.13 -11.65
C TYR A 71 20.73 21.08 -11.70
N ARG A 72 20.48 22.31 -12.19
CA ARG A 72 21.47 23.34 -12.57
C ARG A 72 22.35 22.98 -13.77
N PHE A 73 23.00 21.82 -13.74
CA PHE A 73 23.79 21.27 -14.84
C PHE A 73 23.91 19.74 -14.69
N ASP A 74 24.36 19.04 -15.73
CA ASP A 74 24.60 17.59 -15.70
C ASP A 74 25.69 17.23 -14.67
N GLY A 75 25.30 16.54 -13.59
CA GLY A 75 26.17 16.09 -12.52
C GLY A 75 27.33 15.20 -12.96
N ASN A 76 27.19 14.47 -14.06
CA ASN A 76 28.28 13.63 -14.58
C ASN A 76 29.48 14.46 -15.02
N LYS A 77 29.28 15.74 -15.36
CA LYS A 77 30.38 16.65 -15.72
C LYS A 77 31.42 16.78 -14.62
N ILE A 78 31.06 16.61 -13.35
CA ILE A 78 32.01 16.70 -12.23
C ILE A 78 33.08 15.61 -12.34
N LEU A 79 32.73 14.44 -12.88
CA LEU A 79 33.64 13.30 -13.02
C LEU A 79 34.75 13.53 -14.05
N ASP A 80 34.54 14.47 -14.99
CA ASP A 80 35.48 14.79 -16.07
C ASP A 80 36.63 15.68 -15.61
N PHE A 81 36.55 16.28 -14.41
CA PHE A 81 37.54 17.22 -13.91
C PHE A 81 38.46 16.57 -12.87
N LEU A 82 39.74 16.94 -12.92
CA LEU A 82 40.70 16.70 -11.86
C LEU A 82 40.48 17.70 -10.72
N PHE A 83 40.97 17.35 -9.54
CA PHE A 83 40.81 18.15 -8.34
C PHE A 83 42.17 18.59 -7.78
N GLY A 84 42.25 19.82 -7.30
CA GLY A 84 43.43 20.35 -6.62
C GLY A 84 43.03 21.10 -5.35
N ALA A 85 43.93 21.10 -4.38
CA ALA A 85 43.74 21.79 -3.11
C ALA A 85 45.03 22.47 -2.68
N SER A 86 44.90 23.74 -2.29
CA SER A 86 45.91 24.51 -1.58
C SER A 86 45.33 24.99 -0.25
N PHE A 87 46.17 25.52 0.64
CA PHE A 87 45.76 26.07 1.93
C PHE A 87 46.35 27.47 2.09
N ASP A 88 45.53 28.42 2.51
CA ASP A 88 45.97 29.80 2.74
C ASP A 88 46.74 29.96 4.07
N GLY A 89 47.11 31.20 4.41
CA GLY A 89 47.84 31.51 5.65
C GLY A 89 47.10 31.17 6.96
N ASN A 90 45.78 30.99 6.91
CA ASN A 90 44.94 30.57 8.03
C ASN A 90 44.56 29.07 7.93
N ASN A 91 45.21 28.34 7.01
CA ASN A 91 44.92 26.95 6.65
C ASN A 91 43.51 26.72 6.08
N VAL A 92 42.85 27.77 5.57
CA VAL A 92 41.58 27.63 4.86
C VAL A 92 41.84 26.98 3.50
N PRO A 93 41.14 25.90 3.14
CA PRO A 93 41.32 25.25 1.85
C PRO A 93 40.89 26.13 0.67
N ILE A 94 41.68 26.10 -0.40
CA ILE A 94 41.38 26.68 -1.71
C ILE A 94 41.31 25.53 -2.71
N TYR A 95 40.12 25.29 -3.24
CA TYR A 95 39.85 24.19 -4.15
C TYR A 95 39.85 24.65 -5.61
N LYS A 96 40.28 23.76 -6.50
CA LYS A 96 40.21 23.97 -7.94
C LYS A 96 39.82 22.70 -8.67
N PHE A 97 39.04 22.86 -9.73
CA PHE A 97 38.69 21.81 -10.68
C PHE A 97 39.21 22.19 -12.06
N TYR A 98 39.86 21.25 -12.75
CA TYR A 98 40.54 21.54 -14.03
C TYR A 98 40.68 20.30 -14.90
N LYS A 99 40.92 20.51 -16.20
CA LYS A 99 41.30 19.47 -17.17
C LYS A 99 42.78 19.61 -17.54
N LYS A 100 43.47 18.50 -17.79
CA LYS A 100 44.87 18.48 -18.22
C LYS A 100 45.11 17.30 -19.15
N ASP A 101 45.55 17.57 -20.38
CA ASP A 101 45.54 16.63 -21.53
C ASP A 101 46.27 15.29 -21.34
N ALA A 102 47.05 15.12 -20.27
CA ALA A 102 47.81 13.90 -19.98
C ALA A 102 47.50 13.27 -18.62
N LYS A 103 46.55 13.79 -17.85
CA LYS A 103 46.23 13.28 -16.51
C LYS A 103 44.74 12.91 -16.43
N THR A 104 44.48 11.73 -15.89
CA THR A 104 43.13 11.19 -15.66
C THR A 104 43.08 10.54 -14.29
N TRP A 105 41.88 10.37 -13.77
CA TRP A 105 41.63 9.54 -12.59
C TRP A 105 41.91 8.06 -12.92
N GLU A 106 42.76 7.40 -12.14
CA GLU A 106 43.09 5.97 -12.27
C GLU A 106 42.45 5.19 -11.13
N LEU A 107 41.73 4.10 -11.44
CA LEU A 107 41.11 3.26 -10.43
C LEU A 107 42.18 2.51 -9.62
N GLN A 108 42.22 2.77 -8.33
CA GLN A 108 43.22 2.25 -7.39
C GLN A 108 42.66 1.10 -6.55
N ASP A 109 41.42 1.23 -6.06
CA ASP A 109 40.74 0.19 -5.27
C ASP A 109 39.24 0.13 -5.60
N THR A 110 38.81 -1.05 -6.07
CA THR A 110 37.42 -1.33 -6.42
C THR A 110 36.49 -1.44 -5.20
N LEU A 111 37.01 -1.81 -4.03
CA LEU A 111 36.19 -2.03 -2.84
C LEU A 111 35.69 -0.69 -2.28
N THR A 112 36.58 0.29 -2.21
CA THR A 112 36.33 1.66 -1.76
C THR A 112 35.88 2.59 -2.89
N SER A 113 35.84 2.12 -4.15
CA SER A 113 35.66 2.94 -5.34
C SER A 113 36.68 4.10 -5.42
N GLU A 114 37.93 3.84 -5.00
CA GLU A 114 39.01 4.83 -4.93
C GLU A 114 39.65 5.01 -6.31
N TYR A 115 39.66 6.25 -6.77
CA TYR A 115 40.43 6.73 -7.90
C TYR A 115 41.53 7.67 -7.45
N TYR A 116 42.63 7.70 -8.17
CA TYR A 116 43.84 8.41 -7.80
C TYR A 116 44.47 9.12 -9.00
N PHE A 117 45.14 10.25 -8.76
CA PHE A 117 46.16 10.78 -9.67
C PHE A 117 47.24 11.57 -8.93
N ASN A 118 48.42 11.69 -9.55
CA ASN A 118 49.52 12.51 -9.03
C ASN A 118 49.40 13.96 -9.50
N GLY A 119 49.15 14.88 -8.57
CA GLY A 119 49.00 16.32 -8.78
C GLY A 119 50.22 17.18 -8.38
N SER A 120 51.41 16.58 -8.24
CA SER A 120 52.61 17.30 -7.73
C SER A 120 53.04 18.48 -8.62
N ASP A 121 52.80 18.38 -9.93
CA ASP A 121 53.13 19.43 -10.91
C ASP A 121 52.02 20.49 -11.08
N ASP A 122 50.99 20.47 -10.25
CA ASP A 122 49.81 21.33 -10.38
C ASP A 122 49.81 22.47 -9.36
N GLU A 123 50.97 22.99 -8.98
CA GLU A 123 51.15 24.20 -8.14
C GLU A 123 50.36 24.23 -6.81
N ASN A 124 50.14 23.06 -6.19
CA ASN A 124 49.46 22.96 -4.90
C ASN A 124 50.37 23.43 -3.77
N LYS A 125 49.84 24.27 -2.87
CA LYS A 125 50.63 24.89 -1.79
C LYS A 125 49.93 24.78 -0.45
N ALA A 126 50.71 24.49 0.59
CA ALA A 126 50.32 24.75 1.97
C ALA A 126 50.98 26.07 2.38
N GLN A 127 50.19 27.14 2.47
CA GLN A 127 50.67 28.52 2.61
C GLN A 127 51.62 28.88 1.46
N THR A 128 52.89 29.15 1.76
CA THR A 128 53.93 29.47 0.78
C THR A 128 54.71 28.24 0.30
N TYR A 129 54.51 27.07 0.91
CA TYR A 129 55.29 25.87 0.63
C TYR A 129 54.59 24.95 -0.38
N PRO A 130 55.31 24.46 -1.41
CA PRO A 130 54.75 23.48 -2.34
C PRO A 130 54.45 22.16 -1.63
N ILE A 131 53.36 21.50 -2.03
CA ILE A 131 53.00 20.16 -1.58
C ILE A 131 53.61 19.17 -2.58
N ASN A 132 54.60 18.40 -2.16
CA ASN A 132 55.28 17.42 -3.01
C ASN A 132 55.76 16.19 -2.20
N PRO A 133 55.28 14.97 -2.50
CA PRO A 133 54.26 14.67 -3.51
C PRO A 133 52.90 15.28 -3.14
N ALA A 134 52.04 15.52 -4.14
CA ALA A 134 50.63 15.87 -3.96
C ALA A 134 49.76 14.83 -4.66
N ASN A 135 49.29 13.88 -3.88
CA ASN A 135 48.51 12.73 -4.32
C ASN A 135 47.03 12.99 -4.02
N PHE A 136 46.19 13.04 -5.06
CA PHE A 136 44.76 13.31 -4.90
C PHE A 136 43.97 12.03 -5.14
N TYR A 137 42.98 11.82 -4.27
CA TYR A 137 42.06 10.69 -4.36
C TYR A 137 40.62 11.19 -4.47
N ARG A 138 39.83 10.46 -5.26
CA ARG A 138 38.38 10.62 -5.40
C ARG A 138 37.73 9.28 -5.10
N TYR A 139 36.76 9.25 -4.20
CA TYR A 139 35.99 8.05 -3.89
C TYR A 139 34.58 8.23 -4.43
N ASP A 140 34.21 7.36 -5.36
CA ASP A 140 32.91 7.45 -6.02
C ASP A 140 31.88 6.69 -5.19
N TYR A 141 30.91 7.44 -4.64
CA TYR A 141 29.73 6.90 -3.96
C TYR A 141 30.00 6.12 -2.68
N LYS A 142 31.18 6.28 -2.07
CA LYS A 142 31.54 5.66 -0.79
C LYS A 142 32.36 6.61 0.04
N ASN A 143 31.94 6.84 1.28
CA ASN A 143 32.71 7.63 2.23
C ASN A 143 33.96 6.82 2.66
N PRO A 144 35.19 7.30 2.40
CA PRO A 144 36.41 6.55 2.68
C PRO A 144 36.72 6.40 4.18
N LEU A 145 36.03 7.13 5.05
CA LEU A 145 36.18 7.04 6.51
C LEU A 145 35.24 5.99 7.15
N VAL A 146 34.45 5.29 6.34
CA VAL A 146 33.41 4.35 6.78
C VAL A 146 33.60 3.02 6.07
N GLU A 147 33.27 1.91 6.73
CA GLU A 147 33.49 0.57 6.19
C GLU A 147 32.86 0.41 4.79
N PRO A 148 33.63 0.01 3.75
CA PRO A 148 33.14 -0.04 2.37
C PRO A 148 31.96 -1.00 2.14
N THR A 149 31.78 -1.98 3.01
CA THR A 149 30.67 -2.94 2.98
C THR A 149 29.57 -2.65 4.00
N SER A 150 29.64 -1.53 4.72
CA SER A 150 28.58 -1.12 5.65
C SER A 150 27.26 -0.82 4.90
N GLY A 151 26.13 -0.96 5.59
CA GLY A 151 24.82 -0.58 5.05
C GLY A 151 24.76 0.91 4.65
N TYR A 152 25.54 1.76 5.32
CA TYR A 152 25.69 3.17 4.98
C TYR A 152 26.35 3.39 3.60
N ASN A 153 27.51 2.75 3.35
CA ASN A 153 28.19 2.87 2.05
C ASN A 153 27.53 2.07 0.92
N GLN A 154 26.61 1.16 1.24
CA GLN A 154 25.79 0.43 0.26
C GLN A 154 24.45 1.11 -0.02
N SER A 155 24.15 2.23 0.65
CA SER A 155 22.86 2.89 0.51
C SER A 155 22.71 3.59 -0.84
N THR A 156 21.48 3.65 -1.34
CA THR A 156 21.17 4.35 -2.60
C THR A 156 21.42 5.86 -2.48
N ARG A 157 21.30 6.42 -1.27
CA ARG A 157 21.62 7.82 -0.98
C ARG A 157 23.10 8.12 -1.16
N MET A 158 23.99 7.17 -0.84
CA MET A 158 25.43 7.37 -1.06
C MET A 158 25.79 7.47 -2.55
N GLY A 159 24.98 6.87 -3.42
CA GLY A 159 25.06 6.84 -4.89
C GLY A 159 25.12 8.19 -5.64
N ARG A 160 25.24 9.32 -4.93
CA ARG A 160 25.36 10.66 -5.52
C ARG A 160 26.60 11.44 -5.11
N PHE A 161 27.35 10.99 -4.10
CA PHE A 161 28.43 11.77 -3.51
C PHE A 161 29.81 11.35 -4.02
N LEU A 162 30.68 12.33 -4.26
CA LEU A 162 32.09 12.16 -4.61
C LEU A 162 32.95 12.73 -3.49
N PHE A 163 33.80 11.92 -2.88
CA PHE A 163 34.64 12.32 -1.74
C PHE A 163 36.07 12.58 -2.19
N TYR A 164 36.67 13.69 -1.75
CA TYR A 164 38.02 14.08 -2.12
C TYR A 164 38.98 14.06 -0.94
N ARG A 165 40.20 13.57 -1.17
CA ARG A 165 41.29 13.47 -0.19
C ARG A 165 42.62 13.88 -0.83
N LEU A 166 43.47 14.52 -0.04
CA LEU A 166 44.85 14.87 -0.41
C LEU A 166 45.82 14.16 0.55
N GLN A 167 46.74 13.38 -0.02
CA GLN A 167 47.92 12.90 0.66
C GLN A 167 49.16 13.59 0.09
N GLY A 168 50.06 14.05 0.94
CA GLY A 168 51.26 14.70 0.43
C GLY A 168 52.25 15.10 1.50
N LYS A 169 53.19 15.97 1.12
CA LYS A 169 54.16 16.51 2.05
C LYS A 169 54.45 17.98 1.79
N ALA A 170 54.40 18.80 2.83
CA ALA A 170 54.82 20.19 2.80
C ALA A 170 55.98 20.38 3.79
N VAL A 171 57.18 20.67 3.27
CA VAL A 171 58.42 20.76 4.07
C VAL A 171 58.70 19.47 4.85
N VAL A 172 58.44 19.45 6.16
CA VAL A 172 58.60 18.29 7.06
C VAL A 172 57.26 17.69 7.51
N VAL A 173 56.14 18.28 7.09
CA VAL A 173 54.79 17.89 7.49
C VAL A 173 54.21 16.94 6.46
N SER A 174 53.84 15.74 6.90
CA SER A 174 53.02 14.82 6.11
C SER A 174 51.56 15.25 6.18
N LEU A 175 50.93 15.38 5.02
CA LEU A 175 49.54 15.78 4.86
C LEU A 175 48.71 14.55 4.51
N ASN A 176 47.59 14.37 5.20
CA ASN A 176 46.60 13.34 4.88
C ASN A 176 45.19 13.88 5.15
N ASN A 177 44.75 14.83 4.32
CA ASN A 177 43.55 15.60 4.55
C ASN A 177 42.36 15.00 3.81
N TYR A 178 41.28 14.73 4.54
CA TYR A 178 39.96 14.42 3.99
C TYR A 178 39.21 15.75 3.82
N LEU A 179 38.91 16.13 2.58
CA LEU A 179 38.64 17.52 2.23
C LEU A 179 37.15 17.83 2.12
N ILE A 180 36.49 17.33 1.07
CA ILE A 180 35.09 17.66 0.76
C ILE A 180 34.36 16.46 0.16
N ALA A 181 33.05 16.45 0.33
CA ALA A 181 32.12 15.60 -0.39
C ALA A 181 31.28 16.48 -1.33
N VAL A 182 31.20 16.12 -2.59
CA VAL A 182 30.42 16.85 -3.61
C VAL A 182 29.23 16.00 -4.02
N ASP A 183 28.03 16.57 -3.93
CA ASP A 183 26.84 15.92 -4.45
C ASP A 183 26.66 16.20 -5.95
N THR A 184 26.61 15.14 -6.75
CA THR A 184 26.37 15.20 -8.20
C THR A 184 24.97 15.67 -8.57
N HIS A 185 23.99 15.60 -7.67
CA HIS A 185 22.61 16.00 -7.95
C HIS A 185 22.36 17.43 -7.52
N SER A 186 22.41 17.73 -6.21
CA SER A 186 22.18 19.10 -5.71
C SER A 186 23.28 20.08 -6.11
N LYS A 187 24.49 19.59 -6.43
CA LYS A 187 25.69 20.42 -6.68
C LYS A 187 26.23 21.10 -5.42
N LEU A 188 25.70 20.77 -4.25
CA LEU A 188 26.20 21.25 -2.97
C LEU A 188 27.45 20.48 -2.54
N VAL A 189 28.27 21.16 -1.74
CA VAL A 189 29.52 20.64 -1.20
C VAL A 189 29.40 20.57 0.32
N PHE A 190 29.85 19.46 0.90
CA PHE A 190 29.73 19.17 2.33
C PHE A 190 31.09 18.81 2.92
N ALA A 191 31.26 19.07 4.22
CA ALA A 191 32.36 18.53 5.00
C ALA A 191 31.95 17.14 5.55
N TYR A 192 32.77 16.12 5.32
CA TYR A 192 32.46 14.73 5.72
C TYR A 192 33.43 14.15 6.76
N ALA A 193 34.47 14.90 7.12
CA ALA A 193 35.53 14.46 8.01
C ALA A 193 35.70 15.42 9.19
N LYS A 194 35.91 14.86 10.38
CA LYS A 194 36.30 15.61 11.58
C LYS A 194 37.77 15.34 11.88
N ILE A 195 38.53 16.39 12.16
CA ILE A 195 39.90 16.29 12.68
C ILE A 195 39.82 15.81 14.14
N THR A 196 40.45 14.68 14.44
CA THR A 196 40.46 14.08 15.79
C THR A 196 41.80 14.24 16.50
N LYS A 197 42.89 14.36 15.74
CA LYS A 197 44.23 14.68 16.28
C LYS A 197 44.98 15.66 15.40
N THR A 198 45.77 16.51 16.05
CA THR A 198 46.67 17.46 15.39
C THR A 198 48.11 17.21 15.80
N GLY A 199 49.03 17.37 14.84
CA GLY A 199 50.46 17.52 15.09
C GLY A 199 50.85 19.00 15.08
N GLU A 200 52.08 19.29 15.48
CA GLU A 200 52.63 20.65 15.45
C GLU A 200 54.00 20.64 14.78
N ALA A 201 54.21 21.56 13.85
CA ALA A 201 55.51 21.78 13.21
C ALA A 201 55.71 23.26 12.94
N VAL A 202 56.89 23.79 13.28
CA VAL A 202 57.24 25.21 13.09
C VAL A 202 56.20 26.17 13.71
N GLY A 203 55.64 25.79 14.87
CA GLY A 203 54.63 26.58 15.60
C GLY A 203 53.24 26.60 14.97
N GLN A 204 52.98 25.75 13.96
CA GLN A 204 51.69 25.62 13.29
C GLN A 204 51.12 24.22 13.52
N LYS A 205 49.83 24.18 13.89
CA LYS A 205 49.09 22.93 14.03
C LYS A 205 48.58 22.45 12.68
N TYR A 206 48.67 21.14 12.45
CA TYR A 206 48.15 20.49 11.25
C TYR A 206 47.41 19.21 11.64
N PRO A 207 46.39 18.80 10.88
CA PRO A 207 45.64 17.59 11.18
C PRO A 207 46.45 16.33 10.85
N THR A 208 46.32 15.32 11.72
CA THR A 208 47.05 14.04 11.63
C THR A 208 46.12 12.83 11.58
N GLU A 209 44.93 12.94 12.18
CA GLU A 209 43.91 11.88 12.15
C GLU A 209 42.53 12.50 11.90
N PHE A 210 41.70 11.73 11.20
CA PHE A 210 40.35 12.09 10.82
C PHE A 210 39.40 10.93 11.08
N GLU A 211 38.18 11.25 11.49
CA GLU A 211 37.06 10.31 11.60
C GLU A 211 35.84 10.87 10.85
N ALA A 212 34.89 10.00 10.49
CA ALA A 212 33.65 10.40 9.85
C ALA A 212 32.83 11.32 10.76
N VAL A 213 32.26 12.40 10.23
CA VAL A 213 31.50 13.40 11.03
C VAL A 213 30.31 12.78 11.77
N GLU A 214 29.74 11.71 11.21
CA GLU A 214 28.65 10.91 11.79
C GLU A 214 28.94 10.37 13.20
N LEU A 215 30.21 10.23 13.57
CA LEU A 215 30.60 9.71 14.88
C LEU A 215 30.64 10.80 15.96
N HIS A 216 30.39 12.06 15.59
CA HIS A 216 30.62 13.21 16.44
C HIS A 216 29.48 14.24 16.37
N GLY A 217 29.52 15.21 17.29
CA GLY A 217 28.50 16.25 17.36
C GLY A 217 27.11 15.65 17.56
N GLU A 218 26.15 16.10 16.76
CA GLU A 218 24.78 15.58 16.71
C GLU A 218 24.65 14.20 16.06
N LYS A 219 25.76 13.62 15.57
CA LYS A 219 25.81 12.29 14.91
C LYS A 219 24.89 12.18 13.70
N ARG A 220 24.69 13.29 13.00
CA ARG A 220 23.93 13.33 11.74
C ARG A 220 24.76 12.81 10.60
N LYS A 221 24.09 12.39 9.52
CA LYS A 221 24.78 12.11 8.25
C LYS A 221 25.43 13.40 7.74
N PHE A 222 26.62 13.31 7.13
CA PHE A 222 27.37 14.51 6.75
C PHE A 222 26.57 15.48 5.86
N TYR A 223 25.69 14.94 5.01
CA TYR A 223 24.86 15.70 4.10
C TYR A 223 23.66 16.37 4.77
N GLU A 224 23.38 16.11 6.05
CA GLU A 224 22.32 16.81 6.80
C GLU A 224 22.82 18.11 7.45
N TYR A 225 24.14 18.24 7.65
CA TYR A 225 24.73 19.50 8.08
C TYR A 225 24.70 20.54 6.95
N ASP A 226 24.82 21.81 7.33
CA ASP A 226 24.80 22.89 6.35
C ASP A 226 25.94 22.72 5.32
N PRO A 227 25.65 22.85 4.01
CA PRO A 227 26.66 22.75 2.98
C PRO A 227 27.68 23.89 3.13
N ILE A 228 28.92 23.60 2.78
CA ILE A 228 30.06 24.54 2.87
C ILE A 228 30.27 25.34 1.59
N GLY A 229 29.59 24.95 0.51
CA GLY A 229 29.68 25.61 -0.79
C GLY A 229 28.85 24.91 -1.86
N PHE A 230 29.04 25.33 -3.12
CA PHE A 230 28.36 24.77 -4.27
C PHE A 230 29.25 24.75 -5.52
N MET A 231 28.89 23.89 -6.46
CA MET A 231 29.52 23.74 -7.77
C MET A 231 28.75 24.52 -8.83
N SER A 232 29.47 25.15 -9.75
CA SER A 232 28.94 25.80 -10.95
C SER A 232 29.72 25.37 -12.18
N TYR A 233 29.01 25.12 -13.28
CA TYR A 233 29.58 24.76 -14.57
C TYR A 233 29.28 25.86 -15.60
N ASP A 234 30.32 26.35 -16.27
CA ASP A 234 30.22 27.24 -17.42
C ASP A 234 30.45 26.41 -18.69
N GLU A 235 29.36 26.10 -19.39
CA GLU A 235 29.37 25.28 -20.61
C GLU A 235 30.18 25.93 -21.75
N SER A 236 30.20 27.27 -21.83
CA SER A 236 30.91 27.99 -22.90
C SER A 236 32.42 27.87 -22.79
N LYS A 237 32.93 27.68 -21.56
CA LYS A 237 34.35 27.54 -21.25
C LYS A 237 34.75 26.12 -20.89
N ASP A 238 33.78 25.21 -20.81
CA ASP A 238 33.95 23.87 -20.25
C ASP A 238 34.72 23.90 -18.93
N SER A 239 34.27 24.76 -18.01
CA SER A 239 34.96 25.03 -16.74
C SER A 239 34.06 24.79 -15.54
N LEU A 240 34.58 24.08 -14.54
CA LEU A 240 33.91 23.78 -13.28
C LEU A 240 34.53 24.60 -12.15
N THR A 241 33.69 25.27 -11.36
CA THR A 241 34.12 26.13 -10.23
C THR A 241 33.41 25.72 -8.96
N LEU A 242 34.15 25.65 -7.86
CA LEU A 242 33.59 25.50 -6.51
C LEU A 242 33.60 26.85 -5.81
N THR A 243 32.45 27.30 -5.34
CA THR A 243 32.32 28.52 -4.51
C THR A 243 32.04 28.12 -3.07
N LEU A 244 32.97 28.43 -2.16
CA LEU A 244 32.75 28.26 -0.73
C LEU A 244 31.88 29.40 -0.18
N TYR A 245 30.98 29.08 0.75
CA TYR A 245 30.20 30.11 1.43
C TYR A 245 31.06 30.91 2.39
N GLU A 246 30.77 32.21 2.52
CA GLU A 246 31.51 33.11 3.41
C GLU A 246 31.44 32.68 4.88
N GLU A 247 30.31 32.11 5.31
CA GLU A 247 30.09 31.61 6.67
C GLU A 247 31.12 30.54 7.02
N TYR A 248 31.25 29.52 6.16
CA TYR A 248 32.26 28.48 6.27
C TYR A 248 33.70 29.05 6.24
N GLN A 249 33.99 29.96 5.30
CA GLN A 249 35.33 30.56 5.21
C GLN A 249 35.71 31.30 6.50
N LYS A 250 34.76 32.04 7.11
CA LYS A 250 34.95 32.75 8.37
C LYS A 250 35.13 31.79 9.56
N GLU A 251 34.43 30.66 9.57
CA GLU A 251 34.57 29.63 10.60
C GLU A 251 35.91 28.91 10.54
N MET A 252 36.29 28.46 9.34
CA MET A 252 37.59 27.84 9.11
C MET A 252 38.75 28.80 9.45
N ALA A 253 38.62 30.09 9.13
CA ALA A 253 39.65 31.08 9.46
C ALA A 253 39.82 31.33 10.97
N LYS A 254 38.81 31.02 11.81
CA LYS A 254 38.93 31.13 13.28
C LYS A 254 39.81 30.03 13.85
N ASP A 255 39.54 28.78 13.47
CA ASP A 255 40.34 27.62 13.84
C ASP A 255 40.07 26.44 12.89
N ALA A 256 40.84 26.37 11.81
CA ALA A 256 40.70 25.30 10.80
C ALA A 256 40.94 23.90 11.38
N ASN A 257 41.70 23.79 12.47
CA ASN A 257 42.00 22.50 13.10
C ASN A 257 40.87 22.02 14.02
N ALA A 258 39.98 22.91 14.45
CA ALA A 258 38.83 22.60 15.30
C ALA A 258 37.49 22.65 14.57
N TYR A 259 37.49 22.98 13.27
CA TYR A 259 36.28 23.08 12.47
C TYR A 259 35.45 21.78 12.52
N PHE A 260 34.14 21.94 12.63
CA PHE A 260 33.16 20.88 12.54
C PHE A 260 31.89 21.45 11.89
N PRO A 261 31.27 20.76 10.92
CA PRO A 261 30.06 21.26 10.27
C PRO A 261 28.88 21.34 11.26
N GLN A 262 28.01 22.33 11.08
CA GLN A 262 26.90 22.62 11.99
C GLN A 262 25.58 22.78 11.22
N VAL A 263 24.47 22.67 11.94
CA VAL A 263 23.17 23.19 11.50
C VAL A 263 22.96 24.49 12.24
N HIS A 264 23.18 25.62 11.57
CA HIS A 264 23.17 26.93 12.22
C HIS A 264 21.76 27.37 12.60
N ASP A 265 20.80 27.15 11.70
CA ASP A 265 19.40 27.49 11.91
C ASP A 265 18.52 26.55 11.06
N ALA A 266 17.78 25.68 11.72
CA ALA A 266 16.86 24.72 11.09
C ALA A 266 15.74 25.39 10.27
N SER A 267 15.42 26.65 10.56
CA SER A 267 14.37 27.43 9.92
C SER A 267 14.83 28.22 8.68
N ARG A 268 16.15 28.30 8.45
CA ARG A 268 16.69 29.04 7.29
C ARG A 268 16.34 28.36 5.97
N SER A 269 16.31 29.12 4.89
CA SER A 269 16.10 28.57 3.55
C SER A 269 17.20 27.58 3.18
N VAL A 270 16.90 26.67 2.24
CA VAL A 270 17.92 25.80 1.64
C VAL A 270 19.02 26.67 1.01
N ALA A 271 20.26 26.21 1.09
CA ALA A 271 21.41 26.92 0.53
C ALA A 271 21.23 27.20 -0.97
N GLY A 272 21.63 28.40 -1.40
CA GLY A 272 21.50 28.88 -2.78
C GLY A 272 22.80 28.81 -3.58
N TYR A 273 22.74 29.20 -4.85
CA TYR A 273 23.83 29.01 -5.84
C TYR A 273 24.29 30.32 -6.50
N ASP A 274 23.83 31.47 -6.01
CA ASP A 274 24.06 32.74 -6.71
C ASP A 274 25.46 33.30 -6.40
N ASN A 275 25.89 33.21 -5.14
CA ASN A 275 27.20 33.70 -4.69
C ASN A 275 27.57 33.13 -3.31
N ALA A 276 28.76 33.51 -2.81
CA ALA A 276 29.28 33.07 -1.52
C ALA A 276 28.43 33.49 -0.30
N SER A 277 27.53 34.47 -0.44
CA SER A 277 26.61 34.88 0.61
C SER A 277 25.30 34.06 0.62
N SER A 278 25.07 33.18 -0.36
CA SER A 278 23.89 32.31 -0.47
C SER A 278 23.91 31.11 0.50
N THR A 279 24.48 31.28 1.70
CA THR A 279 24.49 30.24 2.75
C THR A 279 23.05 29.87 3.15
N GLY A 280 22.84 28.63 3.55
CA GLY A 280 21.54 28.12 3.96
C GLY A 280 21.64 26.68 4.43
N ARG A 281 20.50 26.09 4.79
CA ARG A 281 20.48 24.72 5.30
C ARG A 281 20.66 23.69 4.19
N SER A 282 21.07 22.49 4.58
CA SER A 282 21.03 21.36 3.66
C SER A 282 19.61 21.07 3.18
N PRO A 283 19.40 20.75 1.88
CA PRO A 283 18.13 20.21 1.41
C PRO A 283 17.79 18.85 2.04
N TYR A 284 18.79 18.15 2.59
CA TYR A 284 18.64 16.85 3.23
C TYR A 284 18.48 16.94 4.74
N TYR A 285 18.48 18.14 5.32
CA TYR A 285 18.33 18.33 6.76
C TYR A 285 17.01 17.71 7.25
N MET A 286 17.14 16.71 8.12
CA MET A 286 16.00 16.05 8.76
C MET A 286 15.78 16.61 10.15
N VAL A 287 14.59 17.15 10.40
CA VAL A 287 14.17 17.48 11.77
C VAL A 287 13.79 16.16 12.44
N ALA A 288 14.38 15.88 13.61
CA ALA A 288 13.96 14.74 14.40
C ALA A 288 12.48 14.94 14.78
N ILE A 289 11.63 13.93 14.57
CA ILE A 289 10.18 14.05 14.78
C ILE A 289 9.86 14.52 16.21
N GLU A 290 10.68 14.12 17.18
CA GLU A 290 10.61 14.50 18.59
C GLU A 290 10.85 15.99 18.88
N ASP A 291 11.56 16.69 18.00
CA ASP A 291 11.87 18.12 18.14
C ASP A 291 10.83 19.02 17.44
N ILE A 292 9.89 18.43 16.70
CA ILE A 292 8.85 19.18 16.00
C ILE A 292 7.77 19.58 17.00
N ASP A 293 7.61 20.89 17.22
CA ASP A 293 6.46 21.41 17.96
C ASP A 293 5.18 21.13 17.16
N PRO A 294 4.22 20.33 17.68
CA PRO A 294 2.96 20.02 17.00
C PRO A 294 2.18 21.28 16.59
N GLN A 295 2.38 22.40 17.30
CA GLN A 295 1.76 23.68 16.99
C GLN A 295 2.14 24.16 15.59
N THR A 296 3.38 23.91 15.12
CA THR A 296 3.84 24.37 13.81
C THR A 296 3.03 23.76 12.65
N ILE A 297 2.76 22.45 12.70
CA ILE A 297 1.93 21.74 11.72
C ILE A 297 0.46 22.16 11.87
N MET A 298 -0.03 22.26 13.11
CA MET A 298 -1.42 22.63 13.38
C MET A 298 -1.75 24.04 12.87
N GLU A 299 -0.82 24.99 12.99
CA GLU A 299 -0.92 26.35 12.45
C GLU A 299 -1.07 26.36 10.92
N GLN A 300 -0.46 25.40 10.22
CA GLN A 300 -0.62 25.24 8.78
C GLN A 300 -1.99 24.68 8.38
N LEU A 301 -2.66 23.93 9.27
CA LEU A 301 -3.94 23.27 8.97
C LEU A 301 -5.16 24.08 9.45
N LYS A 302 -5.02 24.89 10.51
CA LYS A 302 -6.15 25.53 11.19
C LYS A 302 -7.02 26.36 10.24
N GLY A 303 -8.33 26.21 10.37
CA GLY A 303 -9.34 26.92 9.58
C GLY A 303 -9.42 26.55 8.09
N LYS A 304 -8.56 25.66 7.58
CA LYS A 304 -8.57 25.24 6.18
C LYS A 304 -9.61 24.16 5.94
N THR A 305 -10.05 24.07 4.68
CA THR A 305 -10.97 23.02 4.20
C THR A 305 -10.35 22.33 3.00
N TYR A 306 -10.30 21.02 3.02
CA TYR A 306 -9.76 20.20 1.93
C TYR A 306 -10.83 19.25 1.43
N GLY A 307 -10.79 18.89 0.16
CA GLY A 307 -11.76 17.96 -0.40
C GLY A 307 -11.21 17.11 -1.55
N ILE A 308 -11.92 16.02 -1.81
CA ILE A 308 -11.76 15.17 -2.97
C ILE A 308 -13.08 14.48 -3.28
N ARG A 309 -13.38 14.32 -4.57
CA ARG A 309 -14.46 13.44 -5.03
C ARG A 309 -13.90 12.08 -5.42
N ASP A 310 -14.44 11.04 -4.82
CA ASP A 310 -14.23 9.65 -5.23
C ASP A 310 -15.59 9.06 -5.67
N ARG A 311 -15.77 9.02 -6.99
CA ARG A 311 -17.03 8.65 -7.64
C ARG A 311 -18.21 9.45 -7.09
N LEU A 312 -19.16 8.77 -6.42
CA LEU A 312 -20.37 9.37 -5.87
C LEU A 312 -20.17 10.05 -4.52
N ASN A 313 -19.05 9.81 -3.83
CA ASN A 313 -18.74 10.38 -2.52
C ASN A 313 -17.87 11.62 -2.67
N LEU A 314 -18.29 12.72 -2.04
CA LEU A 314 -17.43 13.86 -1.76
C LEU A 314 -16.92 13.76 -0.33
N TYR A 315 -15.61 13.65 -0.18
CA TYR A 315 -14.96 13.68 1.13
C TYR A 315 -14.44 15.09 1.38
N THR A 316 -14.83 15.67 2.51
CA THR A 316 -14.42 17.02 2.91
C THR A 316 -13.85 16.99 4.32
N TYR A 317 -12.62 17.47 4.46
CA TYR A 317 -11.97 17.72 5.73
C TYR A 317 -12.05 19.19 6.07
N LYS A 318 -12.61 19.53 7.23
CA LYS A 318 -12.69 20.90 7.74
C LYS A 318 -12.02 21.00 9.10
N PHE A 319 -10.95 21.79 9.18
CA PHE A 319 -10.24 22.07 10.42
C PHE A 319 -10.91 23.23 11.15
N SER A 320 -11.01 23.12 12.46
CA SER A 320 -11.47 24.22 13.32
C SER A 320 -10.52 25.42 13.24
N SER A 321 -11.01 26.61 13.59
CA SER A 321 -10.21 27.85 13.57
C SER A 321 -8.98 27.81 14.48
N ASN A 322 -8.97 26.92 15.48
CA ASN A 322 -7.84 26.68 16.37
C ASN A 322 -7.04 25.40 16.02
N GLY A 323 -7.42 24.67 14.96
CA GLY A 323 -6.76 23.45 14.50
C GLY A 323 -6.94 22.22 15.39
N LEU A 324 -7.60 22.33 16.54
CA LEU A 324 -7.75 21.25 17.53
C LEU A 324 -8.79 20.19 17.13
N THR A 325 -9.67 20.49 16.19
CA THR A 325 -10.72 19.57 15.75
C THR A 325 -10.74 19.50 14.22
N LEU A 326 -10.88 18.29 13.71
CA LEU A 326 -11.07 17.98 12.30
C LEU A 326 -12.44 17.33 12.12
N THR A 327 -13.27 17.89 11.23
CA THR A 327 -14.53 17.27 10.81
C THR A 327 -14.36 16.67 9.43
N LEU A 328 -14.61 15.37 9.30
CA LEU A 328 -14.79 14.66 8.05
C LEU A 328 -16.28 14.64 7.68
N THR A 329 -16.61 15.20 6.54
CA THR A 329 -17.91 15.03 5.90
C THR A 329 -17.76 14.09 4.72
N ILE A 330 -18.58 13.04 4.66
CA ILE A 330 -18.75 12.17 3.51
C ILE A 330 -20.14 12.47 2.95
N ASP A 331 -20.21 13.20 1.85
CA ASP A 331 -21.46 13.55 1.18
C ASP A 331 -21.65 12.65 -0.04
N HIS A 332 -22.54 11.66 0.09
CA HIS A 332 -22.88 10.76 -1.01
C HIS A 332 -23.97 11.41 -1.87
N TYR A 333 -23.75 11.43 -3.19
CA TYR A 333 -24.60 12.16 -4.13
C TYR A 333 -26.10 11.82 -4.03
N TYR A 334 -26.46 10.58 -3.72
CA TYR A 334 -27.85 10.15 -3.56
C TYR A 334 -28.32 10.12 -2.11
N ASP A 335 -27.46 9.71 -1.18
CA ASP A 335 -27.86 9.31 0.18
C ASP A 335 -27.66 10.42 1.21
N GLY A 336 -27.07 11.55 0.79
CA GLY A 336 -26.79 12.70 1.64
C GLY A 336 -25.52 12.55 2.46
N LYS A 337 -25.42 13.35 3.53
CA LYS A 337 -24.16 13.56 4.26
C LYS A 337 -24.06 12.77 5.57
N ILE A 338 -22.87 12.24 5.82
CA ILE A 338 -22.43 11.67 7.10
C ILE A 338 -21.26 12.52 7.61
N GLU A 339 -21.29 12.89 8.89
CA GLU A 339 -20.23 13.69 9.52
C GLU A 339 -19.59 12.93 10.69
N LYS A 340 -18.25 12.99 10.77
CA LYS A 340 -17.46 12.48 11.88
C LYS A 340 -16.46 13.55 12.32
N SER A 341 -16.27 13.69 13.63
CA SER A 341 -15.33 14.67 14.18
C SER A 341 -14.24 13.98 14.98
N TYR A 342 -13.01 14.50 14.84
CA TYR A 342 -11.80 13.96 15.42
C TYR A 342 -11.05 15.08 16.16
N ASN A 343 -10.50 14.75 17.33
CA ASN A 343 -9.68 15.69 18.11
C ASN A 343 -8.20 15.49 17.80
N CYS A 344 -7.46 16.58 17.71
CA CYS A 344 -6.01 16.55 17.58
C CYS A 344 -5.39 15.94 18.85
N SER A 345 -4.58 14.90 18.67
CA SER A 345 -3.82 14.26 19.75
C SER A 345 -2.55 15.02 20.11
N LYS A 346 -2.12 15.95 19.24
CA LYS A 346 -0.81 16.61 19.24
C LYS A 346 0.38 15.64 19.08
N GLU A 347 0.13 14.40 18.71
CA GLU A 347 1.18 13.44 18.36
C GLU A 347 1.67 13.74 16.95
N VAL A 348 2.94 14.15 16.84
CA VAL A 348 3.65 14.30 15.56
C VAL A 348 4.15 12.92 15.15
N VAL A 349 3.82 12.52 13.94
CA VAL A 349 4.16 11.19 13.40
C VAL A 349 4.99 11.27 12.12
N GLY A 350 5.45 12.47 11.78
CA GLY A 350 6.26 12.77 10.62
C GLY A 350 6.46 14.27 10.47
N ALA A 351 7.37 14.67 9.59
CA ALA A 351 7.81 16.07 9.47
C ALA A 351 6.67 17.08 9.22
N THR A 352 5.61 16.64 8.55
CA THR A 352 4.41 17.42 8.24
C THR A 352 3.12 16.71 8.68
N SER A 353 3.24 15.71 9.56
CA SER A 353 2.16 14.79 9.88
C SER A 353 1.70 14.90 11.33
N LEU A 354 0.39 15.03 11.51
CA LEU A 354 -0.25 15.18 12.82
C LEU A 354 -1.44 14.24 12.96
N LYS A 355 -1.60 13.62 14.14
CA LYS A 355 -2.71 12.72 14.40
C LYS A 355 -3.98 13.42 14.90
N TYR A 356 -5.10 13.04 14.29
CA TYR A 356 -6.46 13.43 14.67
C TYR A 356 -7.28 12.16 14.99
N GLY A 357 -7.30 11.76 16.26
CA GLY A 357 -7.81 10.44 16.68
C GLY A 357 -7.06 9.32 15.96
N GLU A 358 -7.80 8.48 15.23
CA GLU A 358 -7.24 7.39 14.43
C GLU A 358 -6.69 7.84 13.06
N LEU A 359 -6.91 9.10 12.65
CA LEU A 359 -6.45 9.62 11.37
C LEU A 359 -5.04 10.17 11.48
N THR A 360 -4.22 9.92 10.45
CA THR A 360 -2.92 10.58 10.27
C THR A 360 -3.02 11.52 9.09
N ILE A 361 -2.99 12.83 9.37
CA ILE A 361 -3.04 13.86 8.33
C ILE A 361 -1.63 14.33 8.03
N THR A 362 -1.22 14.17 6.78
CA THR A 362 0.11 14.59 6.30
C THR A 362 -0.04 15.77 5.35
N GLY A 363 0.62 16.88 5.64
CA GLY A 363 0.71 18.02 4.73
C GLY A 363 1.69 17.74 3.59
N LEU A 364 1.30 18.09 2.36
CA LEU A 364 2.16 17.99 1.18
C LEU A 364 2.52 19.41 0.69
N GLY A 365 3.73 19.59 0.16
CA GLY A 365 4.18 20.87 -0.39
C GLY A 365 4.02 22.02 0.61
N THR A 366 3.24 23.03 0.23
CA THR A 366 2.92 24.19 1.08
C THR A 366 1.58 24.04 1.83
N TYR A 367 1.14 22.81 2.08
CA TYR A 367 -0.19 22.49 2.60
C TYR A 367 -1.33 22.97 1.68
N ASP A 368 -1.08 23.01 0.38
CA ASP A 368 -2.11 23.11 -0.67
C ASP A 368 -2.82 21.77 -0.90
N LYS A 369 -2.17 20.68 -0.45
CA LYS A 369 -2.78 19.36 -0.32
C LYS A 369 -2.50 18.73 1.04
N ILE A 370 -3.38 17.83 1.44
CA ILE A 370 -3.14 16.91 2.55
C ILE A 370 -3.39 15.48 2.11
N LYS A 371 -2.81 14.54 2.84
CA LYS A 371 -2.95 13.11 2.61
C LYS A 371 -3.45 12.41 3.86
N ASP A 372 -4.38 11.49 3.66
CA ASP A 372 -4.88 10.56 4.68
C ASP A 372 -4.92 9.15 4.06
N GLY A 373 -4.07 8.27 4.60
CA GLY A 373 -3.79 6.96 3.99
C GLY A 373 -3.31 7.11 2.54
N THR A 374 -4.08 6.57 1.59
CA THR A 374 -3.76 6.61 0.15
C THR A 374 -4.46 7.75 -0.60
N ARG A 375 -5.29 8.56 0.08
CA ARG A 375 -6.06 9.63 -0.57
C ARG A 375 -5.40 10.98 -0.38
N GLU A 376 -5.30 11.74 -1.47
CA GLU A 376 -4.88 13.15 -1.45
C GLU A 376 -6.11 14.06 -1.53
N TYR A 377 -6.11 15.12 -0.74
CA TYR A 377 -7.18 16.10 -0.66
C TYR A 377 -6.64 17.47 -1.01
N ILE A 378 -7.42 18.23 -1.77
CA ILE A 378 -7.00 19.53 -2.32
C ILE A 378 -7.61 20.64 -1.47
N LEU A 379 -6.80 21.64 -1.12
CA LEU A 379 -7.25 22.83 -0.40
C LEU A 379 -8.31 23.58 -1.20
N ASN A 380 -9.42 23.93 -0.56
CA ASN A 380 -10.56 24.63 -1.15
C ASN A 380 -11.07 23.97 -2.44
N TYR A 381 -11.07 22.63 -2.47
CA TYR A 381 -11.55 21.83 -3.58
C TYR A 381 -12.92 22.30 -4.09
N GLN A 382 -12.99 22.58 -5.39
CA GLN A 382 -14.24 22.94 -6.06
C GLN A 382 -14.87 21.68 -6.62
N ASP A 383 -16.02 21.30 -6.08
CA ASP A 383 -16.72 20.10 -6.50
C ASP A 383 -17.66 20.39 -7.68
N ASN A 384 -17.42 19.73 -8.82
CA ASN A 384 -18.29 19.80 -10.00
C ASN A 384 -19.38 18.71 -10.01
N GLY A 385 -19.48 17.91 -8.94
CA GLY A 385 -20.36 16.75 -8.87
C GLY A 385 -19.77 15.48 -9.47
N PRO A 386 -20.45 14.33 -9.32
CA PRO A 386 -19.99 13.07 -9.87
C PRO A 386 -20.17 13.01 -11.38
N SER A 387 -19.18 12.41 -12.05
CA SER A 387 -19.23 12.12 -13.48
C SER A 387 -20.47 11.30 -13.86
N PHE A 388 -21.01 11.51 -15.05
CA PHE A 388 -22.13 10.78 -15.64
C PHE A 388 -21.98 9.26 -15.51
N VAL A 389 -20.82 8.71 -15.89
CA VAL A 389 -20.56 7.25 -15.86
C VAL A 389 -20.74 6.66 -14.45
N ASN A 390 -20.26 7.36 -13.42
CA ASN A 390 -20.44 6.96 -12.02
C ASN A 390 -21.91 7.06 -11.57
N ARG A 391 -22.68 8.01 -12.12
CA ARG A 391 -24.11 8.17 -11.84
C ARG A 391 -24.96 7.08 -12.48
N VAL A 392 -24.56 6.54 -13.64
CA VAL A 392 -25.33 5.50 -14.37
C VAL A 392 -24.82 4.07 -14.14
N ALA A 393 -23.64 3.89 -13.56
CA ALA A 393 -23.03 2.60 -13.29
C ALA A 393 -24.02 1.58 -12.67
N GLY A 394 -24.18 0.43 -13.34
CA GLY A 394 -25.04 -0.67 -12.94
C GLY A 394 -26.55 -0.41 -13.02
N LYS A 395 -27.00 0.75 -13.51
CA LYS A 395 -28.42 1.09 -13.63
C LYS A 395 -29.07 0.49 -14.86
N ILE A 396 -30.39 0.29 -14.79
CA ILE A 396 -31.23 -0.14 -15.91
C ILE A 396 -32.34 0.89 -16.12
N TYR A 397 -32.48 1.42 -17.33
CA TYR A 397 -33.56 2.33 -17.71
C TYR A 397 -34.50 1.64 -18.70
N LYS A 398 -35.80 1.66 -18.45
CA LYS A 398 -36.84 1.12 -19.33
C LYS A 398 -37.84 2.21 -19.73
N ALA A 399 -38.23 2.25 -21.00
CA ALA A 399 -39.31 3.12 -21.44
C ALA A 399 -40.64 2.74 -20.76
N GLU A 400 -41.55 3.69 -20.62
CA GLU A 400 -42.83 3.52 -19.90
C GLU A 400 -43.76 2.50 -20.57
N ASP A 401 -43.69 2.39 -21.90
CA ASP A 401 -44.36 1.35 -22.68
C ASP A 401 -43.69 -0.03 -22.59
N GLY A 402 -42.51 -0.10 -21.95
CA GLY A 402 -41.70 -1.30 -21.79
C GLY A 402 -40.97 -1.76 -23.06
N ASN A 403 -41.10 -1.04 -24.17
CA ASN A 403 -40.58 -1.45 -25.48
C ASN A 403 -39.07 -1.29 -25.60
N TYR A 404 -38.45 -0.46 -24.76
CA TYR A 404 -37.01 -0.17 -24.81
C TYR A 404 -36.38 -0.34 -23.42
N GLU A 405 -35.19 -0.91 -23.37
CA GLU A 405 -34.43 -1.08 -22.13
C GLU A 405 -32.93 -0.83 -22.36
N TYR A 406 -32.30 -0.11 -21.44
CA TYR A 406 -30.91 0.32 -21.47
C TYR A 406 -30.21 -0.15 -20.18
N LYS A 407 -29.31 -1.12 -20.26
CA LYS A 407 -28.56 -1.66 -19.12
C LYS A 407 -27.13 -1.15 -19.13
N PHE A 408 -26.75 -0.38 -18.13
CA PHE A 408 -25.38 0.10 -17.96
C PHE A 408 -24.50 -0.97 -17.29
N SER A 409 -23.24 -1.07 -17.70
CA SER A 409 -22.24 -1.89 -17.01
C SER A 409 -21.93 -1.35 -15.61
N GLN A 410 -21.29 -2.17 -14.78
CA GLN A 410 -20.94 -1.83 -13.39
C GLN A 410 -20.00 -0.62 -13.25
N ASP A 411 -19.27 -0.29 -14.30
CA ASP A 411 -18.40 0.90 -14.39
C ASP A 411 -19.06 2.06 -15.16
N GLY A 412 -20.27 1.86 -15.68
CA GLY A 412 -20.99 2.83 -16.51
C GLY A 412 -20.44 2.99 -17.93
N ASN A 413 -19.35 2.33 -18.30
CA ASN A 413 -18.67 2.57 -19.58
C ASN A 413 -19.36 1.93 -20.79
N THR A 414 -20.32 1.04 -20.58
CA THR A 414 -21.06 0.41 -21.68
C THR A 414 -22.55 0.35 -21.40
N ILE A 415 -23.34 0.33 -22.48
CA ILE A 415 -24.80 0.22 -22.43
C ILE A 415 -25.22 -0.93 -23.33
N GLN A 416 -25.96 -1.90 -22.80
CA GLN A 416 -26.69 -2.88 -23.59
C GLN A 416 -28.11 -2.38 -23.84
N TYR A 417 -28.51 -2.28 -25.10
CA TYR A 417 -29.83 -1.85 -25.51
C TYR A 417 -30.67 -3.02 -25.99
N TYR A 418 -31.90 -3.07 -25.48
CA TYR A 418 -32.89 -4.08 -25.80
C TYR A 418 -34.15 -3.40 -26.35
N GLN A 419 -34.79 -4.08 -27.29
CA GLN A 419 -36.08 -3.67 -27.85
C GLN A 419 -37.03 -4.85 -27.78
N ASN A 420 -38.20 -4.66 -27.17
CA ASN A 420 -39.21 -5.71 -26.93
C ASN A 420 -38.63 -6.97 -26.24
N GLY A 421 -37.61 -6.81 -25.41
CA GLY A 421 -36.94 -7.90 -24.70
C GLY A 421 -35.75 -8.53 -25.44
N ASP A 422 -35.60 -8.27 -26.74
CA ASP A 422 -34.49 -8.79 -27.52
C ASP A 422 -33.26 -7.88 -27.42
N PHE A 423 -32.09 -8.49 -27.25
CA PHE A 423 -30.83 -7.75 -27.28
C PHE A 423 -30.58 -7.21 -28.69
N ILE A 424 -30.34 -5.91 -28.80
CA ILE A 424 -30.11 -5.25 -30.09
C ILE A 424 -28.64 -4.92 -30.27
N LYS A 425 -28.02 -4.22 -29.31
CA LYS A 425 -26.63 -3.75 -29.45
C LYS A 425 -26.00 -3.26 -28.15
N THR A 426 -24.70 -3.03 -28.22
CA THR A 426 -23.90 -2.40 -27.16
C THR A 426 -23.33 -1.06 -27.62
N TYR A 427 -23.35 -0.07 -26.73
CA TYR A 427 -22.70 1.22 -26.91
C TYR A 427 -21.58 1.40 -25.88
N THR A 428 -20.53 2.14 -26.23
CA THR A 428 -19.38 2.40 -25.35
C THR A 428 -19.23 3.89 -25.06
N PHE A 429 -18.93 4.26 -23.82
CA PHE A 429 -18.71 5.63 -23.40
C PHE A 429 -17.66 6.32 -24.29
N SER A 430 -17.95 7.57 -24.65
CA SER A 430 -17.09 8.38 -25.51
C SER A 430 -16.65 9.67 -24.83
N ALA A 431 -17.60 10.44 -24.30
CA ALA A 431 -17.32 11.75 -23.71
C ALA A 431 -18.40 12.17 -22.72
N GLU A 432 -18.06 13.13 -21.87
CA GLU A 432 -18.95 13.76 -20.89
C GLU A 432 -18.89 15.28 -21.02
N TYR A 433 -20.00 15.95 -20.73
CA TYR A 433 -20.11 17.41 -20.76
C TYR A 433 -20.02 18.05 -19.39
N LYS A 434 -19.77 19.37 -19.38
CA LYS A 434 -19.40 20.17 -18.19
C LYS A 434 -20.37 20.06 -17.00
N ASP A 435 -21.67 19.85 -17.25
CA ASP A 435 -22.68 19.77 -16.20
C ASP A 435 -22.84 18.36 -15.61
N SER A 436 -22.06 17.38 -16.08
CA SER A 436 -22.07 15.94 -15.72
C SER A 436 -23.40 15.19 -15.87
N ASP A 437 -24.46 15.89 -16.29
CA ASP A 437 -25.78 15.34 -16.56
C ASP A 437 -25.92 14.82 -17.98
N LYS A 438 -24.92 15.05 -18.86
CA LYS A 438 -24.92 14.64 -20.26
C LYS A 438 -23.65 13.88 -20.60
N ALA A 439 -23.81 12.85 -21.42
CA ALA A 439 -22.72 12.06 -21.95
C ALA A 439 -22.99 11.60 -23.38
N GLU A 440 -21.94 11.13 -24.04
CA GLU A 440 -22.00 10.52 -25.37
C GLU A 440 -21.55 9.07 -25.30
N TYR A 441 -22.29 8.20 -25.98
CA TYR A 441 -21.96 6.79 -26.17
C TYR A 441 -21.89 6.44 -27.65
N LYS A 442 -21.02 5.50 -28.01
CA LYS A 442 -20.66 5.19 -29.40
C LYS A 442 -21.16 3.82 -29.82
N GLU A 443 -21.77 3.74 -30.98
CA GLU A 443 -22.24 2.52 -31.65
C GLU A 443 -21.21 2.02 -32.68
N GLY A 444 -19.94 1.90 -32.28
CA GLY A 444 -18.84 1.63 -33.22
C GLY A 444 -18.69 2.69 -34.34
N GLY A 445 -17.68 2.53 -35.20
CA GLY A 445 -17.49 3.42 -36.36
C GLY A 445 -17.35 4.90 -35.99
N ASN A 446 -18.20 5.78 -36.55
CA ASN A 446 -18.30 7.20 -36.19
C ASN A 446 -19.72 7.56 -35.72
N LYS A 447 -20.44 6.65 -35.06
CA LYS A 447 -21.84 6.87 -34.66
C LYS A 447 -21.94 7.20 -33.17
N TYR A 448 -22.28 8.44 -32.84
CA TYR A 448 -22.33 8.96 -31.46
C TYR A 448 -23.77 9.27 -31.03
N TRP A 449 -24.14 8.85 -29.83
CA TRP A 449 -25.48 9.00 -29.26
C TRP A 449 -25.40 9.83 -27.98
N GLY A 450 -26.26 10.85 -27.89
CA GLY A 450 -26.31 11.76 -26.76
C GLY A 450 -27.29 11.29 -25.70
N LEU A 451 -26.86 11.30 -24.44
CA LEU A 451 -27.66 10.93 -23.28
C LEU A 451 -27.75 12.11 -22.30
N LYS A 452 -28.88 12.23 -21.59
CA LYS A 452 -29.06 13.18 -20.50
C LYS A 452 -29.79 12.54 -19.31
N LEU A 453 -29.29 12.77 -18.10
CA LEU A 453 -29.98 12.46 -16.85
C LEU A 453 -30.87 13.63 -16.40
N ASP A 454 -32.02 13.30 -15.82
CA ASP A 454 -32.95 14.28 -15.29
C ASP A 454 -33.69 13.75 -14.05
N ASN A 455 -34.36 14.65 -13.34
CA ASN A 455 -34.99 14.41 -12.04
C ASN A 455 -36.52 14.63 -12.15
N THR A 456 -37.20 13.91 -13.03
CA THR A 456 -38.60 14.24 -13.39
C THR A 456 -39.65 13.63 -12.46
N LYS A 457 -39.32 12.56 -11.74
CA LYS A 457 -40.21 11.81 -10.82
C LYS A 457 -39.82 12.01 -9.35
N GLY A 458 -39.13 13.09 -9.04
CA GLY A 458 -38.79 13.47 -7.66
C GLY A 458 -37.60 12.72 -7.07
N SER A 459 -36.89 11.91 -7.87
CA SER A 459 -35.63 11.26 -7.48
C SER A 459 -34.48 11.74 -8.36
N LYS A 460 -33.25 11.74 -7.83
CA LYS A 460 -32.08 12.11 -8.64
C LYS A 460 -31.83 11.05 -9.72
N ASP A 461 -31.64 11.49 -10.96
CA ASP A 461 -31.28 10.67 -12.11
C ASP A 461 -32.30 9.58 -12.46
N ASP A 462 -33.57 9.83 -12.14
CA ASP A 462 -34.67 8.88 -12.37
C ASP A 462 -35.07 8.75 -13.84
N THR A 463 -34.62 9.70 -14.67
CA THR A 463 -34.98 9.76 -16.08
C THR A 463 -33.71 9.84 -16.92
N LEU A 464 -33.68 9.03 -17.98
CA LEU A 464 -32.64 9.06 -19.00
C LEU A 464 -33.28 9.45 -20.34
N TYR A 465 -32.83 10.56 -20.91
CA TYR A 465 -33.17 10.93 -22.27
C TYR A 465 -32.12 10.44 -23.24
N TRP A 466 -32.60 9.95 -24.37
CA TRP A 466 -31.78 9.48 -25.49
C TRP A 466 -31.98 10.38 -26.72
N SER A 467 -30.91 10.62 -27.49
CA SER A 467 -30.96 11.43 -28.70
C SER A 467 -31.78 10.78 -29.82
N TYR A 468 -32.45 11.60 -30.64
CA TYR A 468 -33.30 11.09 -31.74
C TYR A 468 -32.53 10.28 -32.80
N GLY A 469 -31.24 10.55 -32.97
CA GLY A 469 -30.37 9.84 -33.89
C GLY A 469 -28.92 9.90 -33.45
N TYR A 470 -28.05 9.26 -34.24
CA TYR A 470 -26.61 9.34 -34.06
C TYR A 470 -26.01 10.54 -34.80
N SER A 471 -24.98 11.14 -34.22
CA SER A 471 -24.09 12.07 -34.90
C SER A 471 -22.93 11.32 -35.56
N PRO A 472 -22.49 11.72 -36.77
CA PRO A 472 -21.26 11.23 -37.38
C PRO A 472 -19.97 11.82 -36.76
N ILE A 473 -20.09 12.78 -35.83
CA ILE A 473 -18.98 13.53 -35.22
C ILE A 473 -19.18 13.60 -33.70
N ALA A 474 -18.12 13.41 -32.93
CA ALA A 474 -18.13 13.56 -31.48
C ALA A 474 -18.50 15.00 -31.07
N GLY A 475 -19.24 15.16 -29.98
CA GLY A 475 -19.62 16.45 -29.43
C GLY A 475 -20.99 16.99 -29.88
N ALA A 476 -21.67 16.34 -30.84
CA ALA A 476 -22.94 16.84 -31.38
C ALA A 476 -24.16 16.17 -30.72
N THR A 477 -24.68 16.79 -29.65
CA THR A 477 -25.88 16.33 -28.90
C THR A 477 -27.20 16.95 -29.39
N SER A 478 -27.25 17.49 -30.61
CA SER A 478 -28.42 18.22 -31.09
C SER A 478 -29.67 17.32 -31.15
N ALA A 479 -30.67 17.67 -30.33
CA ALA A 479 -31.97 17.03 -30.08
C ALA A 479 -32.01 15.84 -29.09
N ILE A 480 -31.65 16.10 -27.83
CA ILE A 480 -32.05 15.29 -26.66
C ILE A 480 -33.50 15.65 -26.31
N SER A 481 -34.52 15.00 -26.90
CA SER A 481 -35.92 15.30 -26.51
C SER A 481 -37.04 14.32 -26.89
N HIS A 482 -36.81 13.05 -27.30
CA HIS A 482 -37.94 12.25 -27.82
C HIS A 482 -38.27 10.91 -27.15
N TYR A 483 -37.33 10.22 -26.50
CA TYR A 483 -37.64 8.94 -25.85
C TYR A 483 -37.03 8.93 -24.44
N ALA A 484 -37.88 9.22 -23.44
CA ALA A 484 -37.50 9.08 -22.05
C ALA A 484 -37.51 7.59 -21.67
N GLY A 485 -36.33 7.06 -21.35
CA GLY A 485 -36.23 5.86 -20.53
C GLY A 485 -36.36 6.27 -19.06
N TYR A 486 -37.15 5.54 -18.29
CA TYR A 486 -37.26 5.73 -16.86
C TYR A 486 -36.39 4.72 -16.17
N LEU A 487 -35.75 5.08 -15.07
CA LEU A 487 -34.97 4.15 -14.29
C LEU A 487 -35.88 3.00 -13.84
N ASN A 488 -35.70 1.81 -14.43
CA ASN A 488 -36.37 0.57 -14.06
C ASN A 488 -35.42 -0.24 -13.19
N VAL A 489 -35.09 0.35 -12.06
CA VAL A 489 -34.90 -0.48 -10.86
C VAL A 489 -36.32 -0.82 -10.42
N ASN A 490 -36.54 -1.93 -9.71
CA ASN A 490 -37.60 -1.87 -8.69
C ASN A 490 -37.19 -0.74 -7.74
N ILE A 491 -37.53 0.50 -8.10
CA ILE A 491 -37.18 1.67 -7.32
C ILE A 491 -37.96 1.48 -6.04
N ILE A 492 -37.20 1.26 -4.98
CA ILE A 492 -37.59 1.42 -3.60
C ILE A 492 -38.04 2.88 -3.47
N SER A 493 -39.30 3.16 -3.82
CA SER A 493 -39.90 4.48 -3.62
C SER A 493 -40.58 4.47 -2.26
N GLY A 494 -40.40 5.54 -1.48
CA GLY A 494 -40.71 5.56 -0.05
C GLY A 494 -39.56 4.97 0.74
N GLY A 495 -39.02 5.70 1.73
CA GLY A 495 -37.77 5.33 2.39
C GLY A 495 -37.76 3.90 2.99
N PHE A 496 -36.60 3.45 3.46
CA PHE A 496 -36.32 2.07 3.88
C PHE A 496 -37.48 1.41 4.64
N VAL A 497 -38.03 2.13 5.63
CA VAL A 497 -39.18 1.74 6.45
C VAL A 497 -40.39 1.33 5.61
N GLU A 498 -40.76 2.13 4.60
CA GLU A 498 -41.90 1.83 3.71
C GLU A 498 -41.67 0.58 2.88
N ASN A 499 -40.43 0.30 2.51
CA ASN A 499 -40.10 -0.84 1.66
C ASN A 499 -39.93 -2.14 2.41
N VAL A 500 -39.68 -2.10 3.72
CA VAL A 500 -39.54 -3.30 4.56
C VAL A 500 -40.75 -3.56 5.44
N LYS A 501 -41.69 -2.62 5.58
CA LYS A 501 -42.84 -2.78 6.50
C LYS A 501 -43.62 -4.08 6.24
N GLY A 502 -43.80 -4.86 7.29
CA GLY A 502 -44.50 -6.14 7.26
C GLY A 502 -43.78 -7.26 6.48
N LYS A 503 -42.56 -7.04 5.98
CA LYS A 503 -41.81 -8.07 5.25
C LYS A 503 -41.00 -8.95 6.19
N THR A 504 -40.73 -10.16 5.73
CA THR A 504 -39.84 -11.12 6.36
C THR A 504 -38.74 -11.50 5.38
N TYR A 505 -37.48 -11.37 5.81
CA TYR A 505 -36.31 -11.79 5.05
C TYR A 505 -35.67 -12.99 5.74
N LYS A 506 -35.18 -13.94 4.96
CA LYS A 506 -34.48 -15.12 5.49
C LYS A 506 -33.12 -15.30 4.85
N PHE A 507 -32.18 -15.85 5.61
CA PHE A 507 -30.82 -16.11 5.15
C PHE A 507 -30.18 -17.26 5.92
N ARG A 508 -29.47 -18.10 5.18
CA ARG A 508 -28.56 -19.12 5.70
C ARG A 508 -27.26 -19.01 4.91
N ASP A 509 -26.13 -19.01 5.61
CA ASP A 509 -24.84 -18.83 4.98
C ASP A 509 -24.33 -20.14 4.37
N TYR A 510 -24.44 -20.24 3.04
CA TYR A 510 -23.93 -21.35 2.23
C TYR A 510 -22.61 -21.03 1.52
N SER A 511 -21.90 -19.95 1.92
CA SER A 511 -20.66 -19.52 1.25
C SER A 511 -19.57 -20.59 1.20
N GLU A 512 -19.63 -21.55 2.13
CA GLU A 512 -18.70 -22.67 2.22
C GLU A 512 -19.16 -23.90 1.41
N TYR A 513 -20.33 -23.88 0.78
CA TYR A 513 -20.81 -25.01 -0.02
C TYR A 513 -20.08 -25.09 -1.36
N SER A 514 -19.35 -26.19 -1.60
CA SER A 514 -18.70 -26.46 -2.90
C SER A 514 -19.40 -27.60 -3.63
N LEU A 515 -19.60 -27.44 -4.95
CA LEU A 515 -20.08 -28.50 -5.85
C LEU A 515 -18.93 -29.23 -6.57
N ASP A 516 -17.69 -29.04 -6.12
CA ASP A 516 -16.53 -29.70 -6.70
C ASP A 516 -16.66 -31.23 -6.61
N ASN A 517 -16.20 -31.89 -7.67
CA ASN A 517 -16.26 -33.34 -7.80
C ASN A 517 -14.91 -33.86 -8.32
N PRO A 518 -14.02 -34.36 -7.44
CA PRO A 518 -14.16 -34.45 -5.97
C PRO A 518 -14.08 -33.09 -5.26
N LEU A 519 -14.59 -33.05 -4.02
CA LEU A 519 -14.29 -31.97 -3.08
C LEU A 519 -12.77 -31.90 -2.85
N PRO A 520 -12.21 -30.68 -2.71
CA PRO A 520 -10.82 -30.50 -2.34
C PRO A 520 -10.50 -31.21 -1.01
N TYR A 521 -9.32 -31.81 -0.89
CA TYR A 521 -8.90 -32.51 0.33
C TYR A 521 -8.94 -31.60 1.59
N GLU A 522 -8.59 -30.32 1.42
CA GLU A 522 -8.58 -29.33 2.50
C GLU A 522 -9.96 -28.76 2.84
N TYR A 523 -11.01 -29.11 2.08
CA TYR A 523 -12.35 -28.58 2.27
C TYR A 523 -12.86 -28.83 3.69
N GLN A 524 -13.29 -27.78 4.39
CA GLN A 524 -13.86 -27.83 5.73
C GLN A 524 -15.01 -26.84 5.82
N THR A 525 -16.03 -27.17 6.61
CA THR A 525 -17.10 -26.23 6.94
C THR A 525 -16.95 -25.77 8.39
N THR A 526 -17.37 -24.54 8.65
CA THR A 526 -17.21 -23.88 9.96
C THR A 526 -18.47 -23.96 10.82
N GLY A 527 -19.57 -24.50 10.28
CA GLY A 527 -20.87 -24.52 10.96
C GLY A 527 -21.78 -23.35 10.61
N LYS A 528 -21.38 -22.45 9.71
CA LYS A 528 -22.15 -21.24 9.35
C LYS A 528 -23.54 -21.55 8.82
N SER A 529 -23.72 -22.68 8.13
CA SER A 529 -25.04 -23.04 7.59
C SER A 529 -25.99 -23.57 8.67
N LEU A 530 -25.56 -23.81 9.91
CA LEU A 530 -26.44 -24.34 10.97
C LEU A 530 -27.51 -23.33 11.41
N THR A 531 -27.26 -22.03 11.27
CA THR A 531 -28.16 -21.00 11.74
C THR A 531 -28.98 -20.44 10.58
N LEU A 532 -30.31 -20.49 10.70
CA LEU A 532 -31.20 -19.69 9.87
C LEU A 532 -31.45 -18.36 10.55
N TYR A 533 -31.19 -17.28 9.84
CA TYR A 533 -31.53 -15.94 10.26
C TYR A 533 -32.87 -15.54 9.62
N THR A 534 -33.82 -15.13 10.47
CA THR A 534 -35.11 -14.58 10.03
C THR A 534 -35.23 -13.14 10.55
N TYR A 535 -35.48 -12.20 9.65
CA TYR A 535 -35.63 -10.76 9.92
C TYR A 535 -37.08 -10.36 9.66
N GLU A 536 -37.87 -10.19 10.73
CA GLU A 536 -39.30 -9.88 10.65
C GLU A 536 -39.53 -8.42 11.03
N PHE A 537 -40.00 -7.62 10.07
CA PHE A 537 -40.36 -6.22 10.31
C PHE A 537 -41.83 -6.10 10.70
N THR A 538 -42.13 -5.25 11.68
CA THR A 538 -43.52 -4.90 12.01
C THR A 538 -44.22 -4.20 10.85
N ALA A 539 -45.55 -4.12 10.89
CA ALA A 539 -46.37 -3.46 9.86
C ALA A 539 -46.04 -1.97 9.62
N ASN A 540 -45.30 -1.34 10.52
CA ASN A 540 -44.79 0.03 10.42
C ASN A 540 -43.24 0.11 10.40
N ALA A 541 -42.57 -1.05 10.36
CA ALA A 541 -41.12 -1.23 10.42
C ALA A 541 -40.38 -0.50 11.57
N GLN A 542 -41.09 -0.07 12.62
CA GLN A 542 -40.47 0.55 13.79
C GLN A 542 -39.74 -0.47 14.68
N THR A 543 -40.08 -1.75 14.54
CA THR A 543 -39.49 -2.85 15.27
C THR A 543 -39.07 -3.94 14.29
N LEU A 544 -37.89 -4.48 14.52
CA LEU A 544 -37.31 -5.60 13.81
C LEU A 544 -37.11 -6.74 14.80
N THR A 545 -37.69 -7.90 14.52
CA THR A 545 -37.41 -9.13 15.25
C THR A 545 -36.41 -9.95 14.44
N VAL A 546 -35.25 -10.21 15.02
CA VAL A 546 -34.24 -11.12 14.45
C VAL A 546 -34.31 -12.43 15.20
N LYS A 547 -34.61 -13.53 14.49
CA LYS A 547 -34.56 -14.90 15.01
C LYS A 547 -33.32 -15.59 14.46
N GLU A 548 -32.55 -16.16 15.37
CA GLU A 548 -31.40 -17.03 15.08
C GLU A 548 -31.85 -18.45 15.41
N GLU A 549 -32.30 -19.19 14.40
CA GLU A 549 -32.80 -20.56 14.53
C GLU A 549 -31.65 -21.53 14.28
N ILE A 550 -31.04 -21.99 15.38
CA ILE A 550 -29.94 -22.95 15.33
C ILE A 550 -30.51 -24.34 15.07
N TRP A 551 -30.03 -25.01 14.03
CA TRP A 551 -30.45 -26.37 13.69
C TRP A 551 -30.27 -27.34 14.87
N GLY A 552 -31.35 -28.00 15.29
CA GLY A 552 -31.36 -28.89 16.45
C GLY A 552 -31.17 -28.21 17.82
N GLY A 553 -31.14 -26.87 17.87
CA GLY A 553 -30.92 -26.07 19.07
C GLY A 553 -32.11 -25.18 19.42
N GLU A 554 -31.86 -24.22 20.32
CA GLU A 554 -32.85 -23.22 20.70
C GLU A 554 -32.89 -22.06 19.71
N THR A 555 -34.08 -21.52 19.48
CA THR A 555 -34.26 -20.27 18.71
C THR A 555 -33.99 -19.08 19.61
N LYS A 556 -32.96 -18.30 19.29
CA LYS A 556 -32.70 -17.03 19.97
C LYS A 556 -33.44 -15.91 19.24
N THR A 557 -34.26 -15.16 19.98
CA THR A 557 -35.00 -14.02 19.44
C THR A 557 -34.48 -12.72 20.04
N THR A 558 -34.08 -11.78 19.19
CA THR A 558 -33.69 -10.42 19.59
C THR A 558 -34.61 -9.41 18.94
N ILE A 559 -35.18 -8.52 19.74
CA ILE A 559 -36.07 -7.45 19.27
C ILE A 559 -35.29 -6.15 19.26
N TYR A 560 -35.24 -5.50 18.11
CA TYR A 560 -34.61 -4.21 17.91
C TYR A 560 -35.65 -3.13 17.60
N LYS A 561 -35.42 -1.92 18.09
CA LYS A 561 -36.21 -0.73 17.76
C LYS A 561 -35.43 0.17 16.81
N ILE A 562 -36.12 0.81 15.88
CA ILE A 562 -35.46 1.72 14.96
C ILE A 562 -34.85 2.91 15.73
N LYS A 563 -33.58 3.21 15.44
CA LYS A 563 -32.81 4.30 16.03
C LYS A 563 -32.72 5.48 15.07
N SER A 564 -32.48 5.18 13.80
CA SER A 564 -32.49 6.15 12.69
C SER A 564 -32.79 5.44 11.38
N SER A 565 -33.29 6.20 10.41
CA SER A 565 -33.56 5.73 9.05
C SER A 565 -33.17 6.78 8.03
N ALA A 566 -32.67 6.32 6.90
CA ALA A 566 -32.43 7.06 5.69
C ALA A 566 -33.26 6.44 4.56
N ASP A 567 -33.10 6.95 3.34
CA ASP A 567 -33.89 6.50 2.18
C ASP A 567 -33.73 5.00 1.90
N LYS A 568 -32.51 4.46 1.98
CA LYS A 568 -32.23 3.05 1.68
C LYS A 568 -31.62 2.25 2.81
N SER A 569 -31.54 2.83 4.00
CA SER A 569 -30.95 2.15 5.15
C SER A 569 -31.61 2.54 6.46
N ALA A 570 -31.52 1.69 7.46
CA ALA A 570 -31.89 2.02 8.83
C ALA A 570 -30.96 1.37 9.84
N VAL A 571 -30.84 2.03 10.98
CA VAL A 571 -30.13 1.53 12.15
C VAL A 571 -31.19 1.10 13.15
N TYR A 572 -31.13 -0.16 13.58
CA TYR A 572 -31.96 -0.70 14.65
C TYR A 572 -31.09 -0.98 15.89
N ASP A 573 -31.60 -0.70 17.08
CA ASP A 573 -30.90 -0.82 18.36
C ASP A 573 -31.68 -1.73 19.32
N SER A 574 -30.94 -2.57 20.06
CA SER A 574 -31.45 -3.34 21.18
C SER A 574 -30.44 -3.26 22.33
N ASN A 575 -30.75 -2.48 23.37
CA ASN A 575 -29.93 -2.30 24.57
C ASN A 575 -28.46 -1.92 24.25
N GLY A 576 -28.24 -1.02 23.28
CA GLY A 576 -26.91 -0.54 22.89
C GLY A 576 -26.20 -1.40 21.85
N LYS A 577 -26.77 -2.55 21.44
CA LYS A 577 -26.30 -3.32 20.28
C LYS A 577 -27.06 -2.86 19.04
N THR A 578 -26.34 -2.31 18.05
CA THR A 578 -26.93 -1.85 16.80
C THR A 578 -26.78 -2.85 15.66
N ILE A 579 -27.74 -2.87 14.74
CA ILE A 579 -27.67 -3.52 13.43
C ILE A 579 -27.98 -2.48 12.35
N ASN A 580 -27.12 -2.43 11.33
CA ASN A 580 -27.25 -1.52 10.20
C ASN A 580 -27.77 -2.30 9.00
N LEU A 581 -28.92 -1.91 8.50
CA LEU A 581 -29.59 -2.60 7.40
C LEU A 581 -29.74 -1.66 6.21
N SER A 582 -29.54 -2.18 5.01
CA SER A 582 -29.74 -1.42 3.79
C SER A 582 -30.40 -2.26 2.69
N LEU A 583 -30.96 -1.55 1.72
CA LEU A 583 -31.44 -2.07 0.45
C LEU A 583 -30.59 -1.42 -0.66
N LYS A 584 -30.25 -2.18 -1.70
CA LYS A 584 -29.35 -1.69 -2.78
C LYS A 584 -30.05 -1.60 -4.13
N TYR A 585 -30.31 -2.76 -4.71
CA TYR A 585 -30.80 -2.92 -6.08
C TYR A 585 -32.29 -3.28 -6.16
N ASP A 586 -32.88 -3.73 -5.06
CA ASP A 586 -34.27 -4.17 -4.94
C ASP A 586 -34.75 -4.11 -3.48
N ASN A 587 -36.04 -4.34 -3.24
CA ASN A 587 -36.63 -4.45 -1.90
C ASN A 587 -36.89 -5.91 -1.48
N GLU A 588 -36.23 -6.85 -2.14
CA GLU A 588 -36.32 -8.29 -1.86
C GLU A 588 -35.09 -8.76 -1.08
N THR A 589 -33.96 -8.05 -1.18
CA THR A 589 -32.69 -8.41 -0.58
C THR A 589 -32.25 -7.39 0.47
N LEU A 590 -31.98 -7.87 1.67
CA LEU A 590 -31.50 -7.10 2.81
C LEU A 590 -29.99 -7.21 2.92
N TYR A 591 -29.32 -6.08 3.18
CA TYR A 591 -27.86 -6.00 3.31
C TYR A 591 -27.46 -5.48 4.69
N ASN A 592 -26.29 -5.92 5.14
CA ASN A 592 -25.55 -5.30 6.25
C ASN A 592 -24.15 -4.94 5.76
N GLY A 593 -23.93 -3.64 5.52
CA GLY A 593 -22.78 -3.16 4.76
C GLY A 593 -22.83 -3.66 3.32
N GLU A 594 -21.79 -4.37 2.88
CA GLU A 594 -21.72 -4.97 1.54
C GLU A 594 -22.30 -6.39 1.46
N GLN A 595 -22.53 -7.04 2.61
CA GLN A 595 -22.94 -8.44 2.64
C GLN A 595 -24.47 -8.59 2.52
N PRO A 596 -24.98 -9.43 1.61
CA PRO A 596 -26.39 -9.80 1.60
C PRO A 596 -26.66 -10.72 2.80
N ILE A 597 -27.71 -10.39 3.56
CA ILE A 597 -28.05 -11.06 4.83
C ILE A 597 -29.52 -11.48 4.89
N GLY A 598 -30.28 -11.36 3.80
CA GLY A 598 -31.69 -11.72 3.81
C GLY A 598 -32.30 -11.61 2.42
N SER A 599 -33.20 -12.54 2.09
CA SER A 599 -34.07 -12.41 0.92
C SER A 599 -35.53 -12.75 1.27
N THR A 600 -36.49 -12.05 0.67
CA THR A 600 -37.93 -12.37 0.77
C THR A 600 -38.32 -13.60 -0.05
N SER A 601 -37.55 -13.92 -1.09
CA SER A 601 -37.74 -15.08 -1.96
C SER A 601 -36.89 -16.28 -1.55
N PHE A 602 -36.22 -16.22 -0.40
CA PHE A 602 -35.37 -17.28 0.13
C PHE A 602 -36.15 -18.58 0.36
N ILE A 603 -35.64 -19.67 -0.19
CA ILE A 603 -36.10 -21.04 0.05
C ILE A 603 -35.06 -21.71 0.96
N ASP A 604 -35.47 -22.14 2.16
CA ASP A 604 -34.57 -22.85 3.07
C ASP A 604 -34.40 -24.30 2.62
N GLU A 605 -33.23 -24.62 2.05
CA GLU A 605 -32.81 -25.98 1.71
C GLU A 605 -32.22 -26.74 2.93
N GLY A 606 -32.14 -26.08 4.09
CA GLY A 606 -31.55 -26.62 5.32
C GLY A 606 -30.01 -26.55 5.32
N PRO A 607 -29.36 -26.84 6.46
CA PRO A 607 -27.90 -26.77 6.57
C PRO A 607 -27.18 -27.78 5.67
N ILE A 608 -25.93 -27.45 5.35
CA ILE A 608 -25.01 -28.33 4.62
C ILE A 608 -24.79 -29.62 5.42
N PHE A 609 -24.76 -30.76 4.73
CA PHE A 609 -24.57 -32.08 5.35
C PHE A 609 -23.39 -32.10 6.32
N LEU A 610 -22.23 -31.60 5.92
CA LEU A 610 -21.02 -31.68 6.75
C LEU A 610 -21.15 -30.89 8.05
N ASP A 611 -21.84 -29.74 8.02
CA ASP A 611 -22.14 -28.96 9.21
C ASP A 611 -23.03 -29.72 10.21
N ARG A 612 -23.93 -30.58 9.71
CA ARG A 612 -24.89 -31.35 10.52
C ARG A 612 -24.27 -32.55 11.24
N VAL A 613 -23.16 -33.07 10.73
CA VAL A 613 -22.42 -34.20 11.31
C VAL A 613 -21.04 -33.79 11.87
N LYS A 614 -20.77 -32.49 11.98
CA LYS A 614 -19.48 -31.95 12.42
C LYS A 614 -19.09 -32.37 13.85
N ASP A 615 -20.08 -32.70 14.66
CA ASP A 615 -19.93 -33.20 16.03
C ASP A 615 -19.60 -34.70 16.08
N ASN A 616 -19.37 -35.33 14.92
CA ASN A 616 -19.01 -36.74 14.79
C ASN A 616 -20.06 -37.70 15.40
N PRO A 617 -21.35 -37.59 15.00
CA PRO A 617 -22.41 -38.40 15.55
C PRO A 617 -22.24 -39.89 15.19
N THR A 618 -22.88 -40.74 15.99
CA THR A 618 -23.00 -42.18 15.69
C THR A 618 -24.45 -42.52 15.40
N PHE A 619 -24.70 -43.28 14.34
CA PHE A 619 -26.01 -43.82 14.01
C PHE A 619 -26.00 -45.35 14.06
N LYS A 620 -27.03 -45.97 14.63
CA LYS A 620 -27.14 -47.43 14.76
C LYS A 620 -28.53 -47.95 14.40
N TYR A 621 -28.57 -49.06 13.69
CA TYR A 621 -29.76 -49.89 13.53
C TYR A 621 -29.39 -51.30 13.07
N ASN A 622 -29.91 -52.32 13.76
CA ASN A 622 -29.48 -53.71 13.63
C ASN A 622 -27.94 -53.84 13.67
N ASP A 623 -27.33 -54.51 12.70
CA ASP A 623 -25.88 -54.71 12.61
C ASP A 623 -25.14 -53.52 11.94
N ASN A 624 -25.87 -52.52 11.44
CA ASN A 624 -25.29 -51.34 10.80
C ASN A 624 -24.98 -50.26 11.85
N THR A 625 -23.71 -49.86 11.91
CA THR A 625 -23.25 -48.71 12.71
C THR A 625 -22.47 -47.74 11.82
N TYR A 626 -22.88 -46.48 11.81
CA TYR A 626 -22.20 -45.38 11.13
C TYR A 626 -21.55 -44.49 12.18
N ILE A 627 -20.23 -44.39 12.18
CA ILE A 627 -19.48 -43.54 13.12
C ILE A 627 -18.81 -42.44 12.29
N PHE A 628 -19.33 -41.23 12.38
CA PHE A 628 -18.69 -40.06 11.76
C PHE A 628 -17.43 -39.69 12.52
N LYS A 629 -16.39 -39.28 11.80
CA LYS A 629 -15.11 -38.81 12.34
C LYS A 629 -14.61 -37.62 11.52
N ASP A 630 -13.61 -36.93 12.06
CA ASP A 630 -12.91 -35.83 11.40
C ASP A 630 -13.84 -34.68 10.95
N GLY A 631 -14.83 -34.34 11.79
CA GLY A 631 -15.84 -33.34 11.48
C GLY A 631 -16.83 -33.83 10.42
N GLY A 632 -17.04 -35.14 10.36
CA GLY A 632 -17.85 -35.81 9.36
C GLY A 632 -17.15 -36.06 8.02
N LYS A 633 -15.86 -35.76 7.86
CA LYS A 633 -15.14 -36.08 6.61
C LYS A 633 -14.94 -37.56 6.37
N THR A 634 -14.95 -38.35 7.44
CA THR A 634 -14.82 -39.80 7.36
C THR A 634 -15.99 -40.47 8.08
N ILE A 635 -16.40 -41.63 7.57
CA ILE A 635 -17.39 -42.49 8.20
C ILE A 635 -16.79 -43.88 8.34
N GLU A 636 -16.81 -44.43 9.54
CA GLU A 636 -16.63 -45.86 9.74
C GLU A 636 -17.97 -46.55 9.61
N TRP A 637 -18.05 -47.46 8.64
CA TRP A 637 -19.26 -48.21 8.35
C TRP A 637 -18.89 -49.60 7.83
N ASN A 638 -19.48 -50.63 8.44
CA ASN A 638 -19.22 -52.04 8.15
C ASN A 638 -17.72 -52.42 8.17
N GLY A 639 -16.99 -51.90 9.17
CA GLY A 639 -15.56 -52.18 9.37
C GLY A 639 -14.61 -51.46 8.41
N ASN A 640 -15.11 -50.62 7.51
CA ASN A 640 -14.31 -49.84 6.57
C ASN A 640 -14.42 -48.34 6.86
N THR A 641 -13.34 -47.60 6.58
CA THR A 641 -13.32 -46.13 6.64
C THR A 641 -13.56 -45.56 5.25
N TRP A 642 -14.64 -44.78 5.12
CA TRP A 642 -15.04 -44.11 3.90
C TRP A 642 -14.75 -42.62 4.01
N THR A 643 -14.32 -41.98 2.93
CA THR A 643 -13.96 -40.55 2.92
C THR A 643 -14.96 -39.75 2.09
N LEU A 644 -15.37 -38.59 2.59
CA LEU A 644 -16.25 -37.67 1.88
C LEU A 644 -15.63 -37.31 0.53
N TYR A 645 -16.38 -37.57 -0.54
CA TYR A 645 -15.92 -37.39 -1.91
C TYR A 645 -16.57 -36.17 -2.55
N ARG A 646 -17.89 -36.00 -2.40
CA ARG A 646 -18.65 -34.81 -2.84
C ARG A 646 -20.02 -34.72 -2.18
N TYR A 647 -20.71 -33.59 -2.35
CA TYR A 647 -22.14 -33.51 -2.09
C TYR A 647 -22.95 -34.03 -3.28
N ASP A 648 -24.25 -34.23 -3.07
CA ASP A 648 -25.16 -34.48 -4.19
C ASP A 648 -25.17 -33.27 -5.14
N ASN A 649 -25.26 -33.54 -6.45
CA ASN A 649 -25.10 -32.50 -7.48
C ASN A 649 -26.33 -31.59 -7.61
N GLU A 650 -27.41 -31.87 -6.89
CA GLU A 650 -28.62 -31.06 -6.87
C GLU A 650 -28.64 -30.17 -5.62
N SER A 651 -28.70 -28.84 -5.82
CA SER A 651 -28.60 -27.86 -4.72
C SER A 651 -29.59 -28.11 -3.60
N LYS A 652 -30.83 -28.48 -3.94
CA LYS A 652 -31.94 -28.72 -3.00
C LYS A 652 -31.71 -29.87 -2.01
N TYR A 653 -30.71 -30.73 -2.24
CA TYR A 653 -30.40 -31.87 -1.39
C TYR A 653 -29.13 -31.62 -0.55
N LYS A 654 -29.11 -30.52 0.20
CA LYS A 654 -28.02 -30.18 1.15
C LYS A 654 -27.83 -31.22 2.25
N ASN A 655 -28.81 -32.10 2.46
CA ASN A 655 -28.80 -33.20 3.41
C ASN A 655 -28.19 -34.50 2.86
N ARG A 656 -27.55 -34.47 1.68
CA ARG A 656 -26.96 -35.64 1.03
C ARG A 656 -25.48 -35.47 0.75
N ALA A 657 -24.72 -36.55 0.98
CA ALA A 657 -23.29 -36.61 0.71
C ALA A 657 -22.91 -37.97 0.11
N ILE A 658 -21.82 -37.99 -0.67
CA ILE A 658 -21.27 -39.19 -1.29
C ILE A 658 -19.89 -39.45 -0.69
N TYR A 659 -19.70 -40.64 -0.15
CA TYR A 659 -18.43 -41.13 0.38
C TYR A 659 -17.79 -42.13 -0.57
N LYS A 660 -16.46 -42.16 -0.56
CA LYS A 660 -15.64 -43.05 -1.37
C LYS A 660 -14.79 -43.95 -0.46
N TYR A 661 -14.70 -45.21 -0.83
CA TYR A 661 -13.74 -46.17 -0.31
C TYR A 661 -12.97 -46.78 -1.48
N THR A 662 -11.68 -47.05 -1.29
CA THR A 662 -10.87 -47.70 -2.33
C THR A 662 -10.46 -49.08 -1.83
N GLU A 663 -10.99 -50.11 -2.46
CA GLU A 663 -10.68 -51.51 -2.13
C GLU A 663 -9.55 -52.00 -3.03
N MET A 664 -8.59 -52.74 -2.46
CA MET A 664 -7.48 -53.32 -3.22
C MET A 664 -7.85 -54.73 -3.69
N TRP A 665 -8.16 -54.88 -4.98
CA TRP A 665 -8.35 -56.17 -5.63
C TRP A 665 -7.02 -56.60 -6.27
N GLY A 666 -6.14 -57.21 -5.48
CA GLY A 666 -4.76 -57.51 -5.90
C GLY A 666 -3.90 -56.24 -5.94
N LEU A 667 -3.42 -55.85 -7.12
CA LEU A 667 -2.68 -54.59 -7.37
C LEU A 667 -3.56 -53.49 -7.99
N ILE A 668 -4.86 -53.72 -8.17
CA ILE A 668 -5.77 -52.78 -8.82
C ILE A 668 -6.64 -52.10 -7.75
N PRO A 669 -6.54 -50.77 -7.58
CA PRO A 669 -7.43 -50.01 -6.71
C PRO A 669 -8.81 -49.86 -7.37
N VAL A 670 -9.84 -50.37 -6.72
CA VAL A 670 -11.24 -50.25 -7.19
C VAL A 670 -11.98 -49.25 -6.28
N PRO A 671 -12.41 -48.09 -6.82
CA PRO A 671 -13.16 -47.12 -6.04
C PRO A 671 -14.64 -47.49 -5.95
N TRP A 672 -15.18 -47.41 -4.75
CA TRP A 672 -16.58 -47.66 -4.43
C TRP A 672 -17.21 -46.41 -3.84
N TYR A 673 -18.45 -46.14 -4.22
CA TYR A 673 -19.17 -44.94 -3.83
C TYR A 673 -20.43 -45.27 -3.06
N TYR A 674 -20.72 -44.45 -2.06
CA TYR A 674 -21.84 -44.66 -1.18
C TYR A 674 -22.54 -43.33 -0.88
N GLY A 675 -23.85 -43.27 -1.12
CA GLY A 675 -24.67 -42.10 -0.81
C GLY A 675 -25.23 -42.19 0.60
N VAL A 676 -25.11 -41.09 1.34
CA VAL A 676 -25.62 -40.94 2.70
C VAL A 676 -26.56 -39.75 2.73
N GLU A 677 -27.75 -39.95 3.29
CA GLU A 677 -28.78 -38.92 3.47
C GLU A 677 -29.14 -38.80 4.95
N LEU A 678 -29.13 -37.58 5.48
CA LEU A 678 -29.71 -37.29 6.80
C LEU A 678 -31.21 -37.00 6.65
N SER A 679 -32.03 -37.69 7.43
CA SER A 679 -33.49 -37.54 7.43
C SER A 679 -34.08 -37.46 8.85
N GLY A 680 -35.36 -37.08 8.92
CA GLY A 680 -36.09 -36.94 10.19
C GLY A 680 -35.94 -35.57 10.84
N ASP A 681 -36.80 -35.27 11.82
CA ASP A 681 -36.75 -34.02 12.59
C ASP A 681 -35.41 -33.97 13.34
N ASN A 682 -34.56 -32.99 13.02
CA ASN A 682 -33.22 -32.77 13.61
C ASN A 682 -32.20 -33.91 13.44
N ASP A 683 -32.16 -34.54 12.26
CA ASP A 683 -31.09 -35.49 11.88
C ASP A 683 -31.09 -36.73 12.77
N SER A 684 -32.28 -37.13 13.21
CA SER A 684 -32.49 -38.29 14.06
C SER A 684 -32.25 -39.61 13.31
N THR A 685 -32.27 -39.58 11.97
CA THR A 685 -32.08 -40.77 11.13
C THR A 685 -31.07 -40.52 10.01
N ILE A 686 -30.40 -41.59 9.60
CA ILE A 686 -29.53 -41.61 8.43
C ILE A 686 -29.92 -42.77 7.52
N LYS A 687 -29.91 -42.50 6.22
CA LYS A 687 -30.20 -43.47 5.16
C LYS A 687 -29.05 -43.53 4.18
N SER A 688 -28.98 -44.66 3.49
CA SER A 688 -27.74 -45.14 2.94
C SER A 688 -28.08 -45.85 1.62
N THR A 689 -27.48 -45.49 0.48
CA THR A 689 -27.80 -46.11 -0.84
C THR A 689 -26.95 -47.36 -1.06
N PRO A 690 -27.33 -48.38 -1.83
CA PRO A 690 -26.42 -49.47 -2.18
C PRO A 690 -25.09 -48.98 -2.78
N LYS A 691 -24.05 -49.77 -2.56
CA LYS A 691 -22.71 -49.59 -3.14
C LYS A 691 -22.80 -49.37 -4.65
N GLY A 692 -22.31 -48.24 -5.14
CA GLY A 692 -22.34 -47.84 -6.55
C GLY A 692 -20.99 -47.91 -7.25
N ASP A 693 -21.05 -48.17 -8.57
CA ASP A 693 -19.91 -48.15 -9.49
C ASP A 693 -19.79 -46.81 -10.23
N ASN A 694 -18.58 -46.50 -10.73
CA ASN A 694 -18.33 -45.41 -11.69
C ASN A 694 -18.83 -44.01 -11.27
N ASN A 695 -18.68 -43.63 -10.00
CA ASN A 695 -19.09 -42.32 -9.49
C ASN A 695 -20.61 -42.06 -9.61
N THR A 696 -21.43 -43.11 -9.77
CA THR A 696 -22.89 -43.00 -9.83
C THR A 696 -23.53 -43.61 -8.60
N VAL A 697 -24.41 -42.85 -7.95
CA VAL A 697 -25.16 -43.26 -6.76
C VAL A 697 -26.65 -43.24 -7.11
N GLN A 698 -27.37 -44.31 -6.80
CA GLN A 698 -28.81 -44.41 -7.08
C GLN A 698 -29.64 -43.99 -5.86
N TRP A 699 -29.93 -42.69 -5.76
CA TRP A 699 -30.70 -42.12 -4.64
C TRP A 699 -32.14 -42.65 -4.52
N TRP A 700 -32.69 -43.29 -5.56
CA TRP A 700 -34.01 -43.95 -5.49
C TRP A 700 -33.99 -45.33 -4.82
N LEU A 701 -32.79 -45.84 -4.47
CA LEU A 701 -32.59 -47.06 -3.68
C LEU A 701 -32.06 -46.70 -2.29
N LEU A 702 -32.70 -45.79 -1.54
CA LEU A 702 -32.31 -45.58 -0.14
C LEU A 702 -32.68 -46.83 0.68
N GLY A 703 -31.66 -47.48 1.21
CA GLY A 703 -31.75 -48.73 1.98
C GLY A 703 -31.87 -48.48 3.48
N ASP A 704 -31.03 -49.17 4.25
CA ASP A 704 -31.13 -49.28 5.70
C ASP A 704 -31.16 -47.91 6.42
N GLU A 705 -32.13 -47.75 7.31
CA GLU A 705 -32.32 -46.57 8.15
C GLU A 705 -31.64 -46.80 9.50
N ALA A 706 -30.76 -45.89 9.94
CA ALA A 706 -30.12 -45.95 11.25
C ALA A 706 -30.42 -44.72 12.12
N TYR A 707 -30.50 -44.92 13.44
CA TYR A 707 -30.93 -43.90 14.39
C TYR A 707 -29.75 -43.26 15.12
N ARG A 708 -29.75 -41.92 15.19
CA ARG A 708 -28.72 -41.15 15.92
C ARG A 708 -28.70 -41.58 17.38
N GLN A 709 -27.53 -41.93 17.87
CA GLN A 709 -27.30 -42.23 19.28
C GLN A 709 -27.16 -40.90 20.03
N LYS A 710 -27.82 -40.80 21.18
CA LYS A 710 -27.71 -39.62 22.07
C LYS A 710 -26.42 -39.65 22.87
#